data_AF-S2D9I4-F1
#
_entry.id   AF-S2D9I4-F1
#
_cell.length_a   1.000
_cell.length_b   1.000
_cell.length_c   1.000
_cell.angle_alpha   90.00
_cell.angle_beta   90.00
_cell.angle_gamma   90.00
#
_symmetry.space_group_name_H-M   'P 1'
#
loop_
_entity.id
_entity.type
_entity.pdbx_description
1 polymer ?
#
loop_
_entity_poly.entity_id
_entity_poly.type
_entity_poly.pdbx_seq_one_letter_code
_entity_poly.pdbx_strand_id
1 'polypeptide(L)'
;MIRNRTLFLLSLIFLGSAVHTFAQDIAGYSKSEVKDLGQKVEDQIKFLEYFFNTVGSKDTPARDKDVIIRESYMKIFRDGKVQVEDDLLLDRKVITNKDITAYLKDIEFFFKDANFKFKIREVKPFERDNGELSFLVSMDRTLEAVGLNKEKISNTKQRFVEVNVDKKSNELKIASMYTTKLSRDEELSEWWGSLSYTWESYFRSKIGLSEEDSVTLDHLYKISSIDSINLAGNQYVVDLEPIEALRDLKYIDISNTRITELNPISNVTFLTYLNIANTSTKDIQFIKYSDKLTILDISNTEIQDLSELGSLKQLHTLKAEKTPIMSFGILNSFESLRYLYLKESGFNNIENINELKDLKYLDISNNYLINFEMLNTLESLEEINLQETNIVDISPLAELPNLKVININQTEISDISPLNDKNALQRVYADRTRISEASADIFSRRNRRVLLMHHVENLQTWWEGLPEAWRLVLGEINPELKKSTPTVESLTYAIGVDSLDISGSAIMTLGPVLKFRKINHLNFDDTEIQDLAPLTDIRTLVSISGKNTKVKNLQPLANLSELVYLDFSKAEVATLTDLFGLKKLEYLNVDTAPIEENEVPEILELMPDLHLIYRTSILSSWWENLEDRWKSLMQSYFNASEEPDTETLHRWTSSSEFAIERAAISTLRPILVFVNLRELRIHNVPVTDFSTLGELELLRTLSITQSPFTDPSVLKSLRNLRVLDLSSTGVDDLRGMSELNELEELHLAGTNIKVLRGLESFRNLKVLDISNTNVRSLKQVQSLGSLEKLTCFNTRINRRTVDNFRKQNPGCEVLYY
;
A
#
# COMPACT_ATOMS: atom_id res chain seq x y z
N MET A 1 -93.60 3.67 -7.40
CA MET A 1 -94.65 4.60 -6.94
C MET A 1 -94.35 5.98 -7.50
N ILE A 2 -95.23 6.51 -8.38
CA ILE A 2 -95.71 7.92 -8.53
C ILE A 2 -94.62 9.04 -8.37
N ARG A 3 -94.29 9.97 -9.30
CA ARG A 3 -95.10 10.77 -10.25
C ARG A 3 -94.24 11.59 -11.26
N ASN A 4 -94.80 11.83 -12.46
CA ASN A 4 -94.76 13.00 -13.39
C ASN A 4 -93.40 13.61 -13.85
N ARG A 5 -92.99 13.69 -15.13
CA ARG A 5 -93.57 14.13 -16.44
C ARG A 5 -94.09 15.58 -16.50
N THR A 6 -93.37 16.41 -17.28
CA THR A 6 -93.92 17.37 -18.27
C THR A 6 -92.87 17.75 -19.33
N LEU A 7 -93.22 17.52 -20.60
CA LEU A 7 -92.62 18.10 -21.81
C LEU A 7 -93.03 19.58 -21.94
N PHE A 8 -92.25 20.39 -22.68
CA PHE A 8 -92.83 21.34 -23.65
C PHE A 8 -91.87 21.69 -24.80
N LEU A 9 -92.43 21.66 -26.02
CA LEU A 9 -91.86 22.09 -27.32
C LEU A 9 -91.66 23.62 -27.37
N LEU A 10 -90.74 24.13 -28.22
CA LEU A 10 -91.07 24.74 -29.54
C LEU A 10 -89.87 25.49 -30.16
N SER A 11 -89.83 25.46 -31.49
CA SER A 11 -88.94 26.21 -32.38
C SER A 11 -89.71 27.30 -33.16
N LEU A 12 -88.94 28.27 -33.69
CA LEU A 12 -89.20 29.32 -34.71
C LEU A 12 -89.53 30.79 -34.29
N ILE A 13 -88.50 31.67 -34.41
CA ILE A 13 -88.32 32.81 -35.38
C ILE A 13 -89.47 33.87 -35.48
N PHE A 14 -89.34 35.22 -35.46
CA PHE A 14 -88.44 36.20 -36.11
C PHE A 14 -88.59 37.63 -35.47
N LEU A 15 -87.61 38.52 -35.76
CA LEU A 15 -87.68 40.01 -35.96
C LEU A 15 -87.31 41.00 -34.81
N GLY A 16 -86.05 41.45 -34.83
CA GLY A 16 -85.69 42.86 -35.10
C GLY A 16 -85.67 43.89 -33.97
N SER A 17 -84.47 44.25 -33.50
CA SER A 17 -84.04 45.66 -33.29
C SER A 17 -82.56 45.72 -32.86
N ALA A 18 -81.77 46.52 -33.57
CA ALA A 18 -80.36 46.78 -33.28
C ALA A 18 -80.20 47.53 -31.95
N VAL A 19 -79.34 47.03 -31.05
CA VAL A 19 -78.73 47.83 -29.98
C VAL A 19 -77.29 47.33 -29.78
N HIS A 20 -76.37 48.29 -29.73
CA HIS A 20 -74.92 48.18 -29.71
C HIS A 20 -74.34 47.18 -28.70
N THR A 21 -73.45 46.31 -29.19
CA THR A 21 -72.54 45.51 -28.35
C THR A 21 -71.34 46.35 -27.95
N PHE A 22 -71.23 46.68 -26.66
CA PHE A 22 -69.99 47.11 -26.04
C PHE A 22 -68.95 45.99 -26.14
N ALA A 23 -67.74 46.36 -26.53
CA ALA A 23 -66.60 45.47 -26.75
C ALA A 23 -66.04 44.96 -25.41
N GLN A 24 -65.74 43.66 -25.32
CA GLN A 24 -64.97 43.08 -24.21
C GLN A 24 -63.58 42.69 -24.72
N ASP A 25 -62.56 43.28 -24.10
CA ASP A 25 -61.17 42.84 -24.15
C ASP A 25 -61.01 41.56 -23.32
N ILE A 26 -60.07 40.68 -23.68
CA ILE A 26 -59.76 39.45 -22.92
C ILE A 26 -58.36 39.59 -22.32
N ALA A 27 -58.23 39.44 -21.00
CA ALA A 27 -56.94 39.55 -20.28
C ALA A 27 -56.09 40.82 -20.60
N GLY A 28 -56.74 41.91 -21.03
CA GLY A 28 -56.10 43.16 -21.41
C GLY A 28 -55.58 43.22 -22.86
N TYR A 29 -55.93 42.27 -23.73
CA TYR A 29 -55.60 42.27 -25.16
C TYR A 29 -56.82 42.68 -26.00
N SER A 30 -56.57 43.48 -27.05
CA SER A 30 -57.57 43.84 -28.04
C SER A 30 -57.95 42.66 -28.94
N LYS A 31 -59.13 42.70 -29.55
CA LYS A 31 -59.60 41.65 -30.48
C LYS A 31 -58.66 41.43 -31.68
N SER A 32 -57.93 42.46 -32.12
CA SER A 32 -56.93 42.35 -33.18
C SER A 32 -55.66 41.64 -32.71
N GLU A 33 -55.19 41.92 -31.49
CA GLU A 33 -54.02 41.26 -30.92
C GLU A 33 -54.31 39.78 -30.63
N VAL A 34 -55.50 39.46 -30.09
CA VAL A 34 -55.93 38.08 -29.88
C VAL A 34 -56.00 37.31 -31.21
N LYS A 35 -56.42 37.95 -32.31
CA LYS A 35 -56.45 37.34 -33.64
C LYS A 35 -55.04 37.07 -34.20
N ASP A 36 -54.11 38.02 -34.05
CA ASP A 36 -52.71 37.85 -34.46
C ASP A 36 -52.01 36.73 -33.66
N LEU A 37 -52.19 36.73 -32.34
CA LEU A 37 -51.69 35.66 -31.46
C LEU A 37 -52.31 34.30 -31.81
N GLY A 38 -53.61 34.25 -32.13
CA GLY A 38 -54.26 33.03 -32.62
C GLY A 38 -53.61 32.46 -33.88
N GLN A 39 -53.21 33.31 -34.83
CA GLN A 39 -52.49 32.87 -36.03
C GLN A 39 -51.09 32.32 -35.70
N LYS A 40 -50.37 32.98 -34.77
CA LYS A 40 -49.08 32.50 -34.28
C LYS A 40 -49.20 31.17 -33.52
N VAL A 41 -50.31 30.94 -32.82
CA VAL A 41 -50.61 29.64 -32.20
C VAL A 41 -50.78 28.55 -33.26
N GLU A 42 -51.46 28.82 -34.38
CA GLU A 42 -51.53 27.85 -35.48
C GLU A 42 -50.14 27.52 -36.05
N ASP A 43 -49.28 28.54 -36.22
CA ASP A 43 -47.91 28.34 -36.70
C ASP A 43 -47.05 27.57 -35.68
N GLN A 44 -47.27 27.78 -34.38
CA GLN A 44 -46.65 27.00 -33.31
C GLN A 44 -47.04 25.52 -33.39
N ILE A 45 -48.29 25.20 -33.74
CA ILE A 45 -48.76 23.81 -33.92
C ILE A 45 -48.17 23.18 -35.19
N LYS A 46 -48.01 23.93 -36.29
CA LYS A 46 -47.28 23.45 -37.47
C LYS A 46 -45.81 23.17 -37.16
N PHE A 47 -45.19 24.02 -36.35
CA PHE A 47 -43.82 23.81 -35.91
C PHE A 47 -43.71 22.61 -34.96
N LEU A 48 -44.70 22.37 -34.10
CA LEU A 48 -44.79 21.14 -33.30
C LEU A 48 -44.89 19.88 -34.19
N GLU A 49 -45.68 19.92 -35.26
CA GLU A 49 -45.76 18.83 -36.24
C GLU A 49 -44.39 18.55 -36.85
N TYR A 50 -43.70 19.59 -37.31
CA TYR A 50 -42.34 19.49 -37.82
C TYR A 50 -41.39 18.88 -36.77
N PHE A 51 -41.51 19.30 -35.51
CA PHE A 51 -40.69 18.82 -34.41
C PHE A 51 -40.85 17.31 -34.20
N PHE A 52 -42.08 16.82 -34.09
CA PHE A 52 -42.37 15.41 -33.89
C PHE A 52 -41.94 14.57 -35.11
N ASN A 53 -42.17 15.09 -36.32
CA ASN A 53 -41.72 14.44 -37.55
C ASN A 53 -40.21 14.36 -37.67
N THR A 54 -39.48 15.36 -37.18
CA THR A 54 -38.01 15.33 -37.19
C THR A 54 -37.50 14.25 -36.25
N VAL A 55 -38.08 14.09 -35.06
CA VAL A 55 -37.73 12.99 -34.14
C VAL A 55 -38.09 11.62 -34.72
N GLY A 56 -39.30 11.52 -35.27
CA GLY A 56 -39.86 10.27 -35.78
C GLY A 56 -39.25 9.79 -37.09
N SER A 57 -38.69 10.69 -37.90
CA SER A 57 -38.16 10.31 -39.21
C SER A 57 -36.93 9.39 -39.10
N LYS A 58 -36.94 8.32 -39.89
CA LYS A 58 -35.77 7.45 -40.08
C LYS A 58 -34.57 8.15 -40.74
N ASP A 59 -34.83 9.23 -41.48
CA ASP A 59 -33.82 9.94 -42.27
C ASP A 59 -33.12 11.04 -41.43
N THR A 60 -33.66 11.36 -40.25
CA THR A 60 -33.03 12.30 -39.31
C THR A 60 -31.84 11.64 -38.61
N PRO A 61 -30.64 12.26 -38.63
CA PRO A 61 -29.49 11.77 -37.89
C PRO A 61 -29.77 11.68 -36.38
N ALA A 62 -29.22 10.64 -35.72
CA ALA A 62 -29.37 10.46 -34.26
C ALA A 62 -28.94 11.71 -33.45
N ARG A 63 -27.90 12.42 -33.90
CA ARG A 63 -27.45 13.68 -33.29
C ARG A 63 -28.54 14.77 -33.31
N ASP A 64 -29.27 14.89 -34.41
CA ASP A 64 -30.30 15.93 -34.54
C ASP A 64 -31.53 15.56 -33.69
N LYS A 65 -31.85 14.27 -33.58
CA LYS A 65 -32.86 13.76 -32.63
C LYS A 65 -32.47 14.08 -31.18
N ASP A 66 -31.21 13.83 -30.80
CA ASP A 66 -30.68 14.12 -29.46
C ASP A 66 -30.81 15.61 -29.09
N VAL A 67 -30.37 16.50 -29.99
CA VAL A 67 -30.49 17.96 -29.80
C VAL A 67 -31.95 18.39 -29.63
N ILE A 68 -32.86 17.73 -30.34
CA ILE A 68 -34.29 17.99 -30.21
C ILE A 68 -34.81 17.56 -28.84
N ILE A 69 -34.57 16.31 -28.47
CA ILE A 69 -35.10 15.69 -27.25
C ILE A 69 -34.56 16.39 -26.00
N ARG A 70 -33.32 16.87 -26.02
CA ARG A 70 -32.65 17.45 -24.85
C ARG A 70 -32.74 18.96 -24.75
N GLU A 71 -32.70 19.67 -25.88
CA GLU A 71 -32.53 21.13 -25.87
C GLU A 71 -33.62 21.87 -26.65
N SER A 72 -33.85 21.50 -27.91
CA SER A 72 -34.67 22.32 -28.80
C SER A 72 -36.16 22.31 -28.44
N TYR A 73 -36.65 21.33 -27.68
CA TYR A 73 -38.07 21.26 -27.30
C TYR A 73 -38.48 22.47 -26.44
N MET A 74 -37.54 23.05 -25.69
CA MET A 74 -37.75 24.26 -24.89
C MET A 74 -38.14 25.49 -25.74
N LYS A 75 -37.90 25.45 -27.06
CA LYS A 75 -38.34 26.51 -27.99
C LYS A 75 -39.87 26.56 -28.07
N ILE A 76 -40.54 25.42 -27.92
CA ILE A 76 -41.99 25.31 -28.11
C ILE A 76 -42.77 24.95 -26.85
N PHE A 77 -42.16 24.22 -25.92
CA PHE A 77 -42.76 23.84 -24.66
C PHE A 77 -42.31 24.77 -23.54
N ARG A 78 -43.19 24.96 -22.55
CA ARG A 78 -42.90 25.80 -21.36
C ARG A 78 -41.65 25.34 -20.62
N ASP A 79 -41.55 24.03 -20.39
CA ASP A 79 -40.44 23.35 -19.72
C ASP A 79 -40.46 21.85 -20.01
N GLY A 80 -39.44 21.12 -19.54
CA GLY A 80 -39.37 19.65 -19.65
C GLY A 80 -40.47 18.91 -18.90
N LYS A 81 -41.21 19.58 -18.00
CA LYS A 81 -42.30 18.98 -17.21
C LYS A 81 -43.66 19.15 -17.88
N VAL A 82 -43.74 19.75 -19.07
CA VAL A 82 -44.99 19.84 -19.82
C VAL A 82 -45.55 18.45 -20.03
N GLN A 83 -46.82 18.27 -19.66
CA GLN A 83 -47.50 16.98 -19.71
C GLN A 83 -48.08 16.76 -21.10
N VAL A 84 -47.82 15.57 -21.63
CA VAL A 84 -48.38 15.05 -22.88
C VAL A 84 -49.17 13.80 -22.54
N GLU A 85 -50.49 13.93 -22.60
CA GLU A 85 -51.45 12.82 -22.51
C GLU A 85 -51.72 12.31 -23.93
N ASP A 86 -50.78 11.51 -24.44
CA ASP A 86 -50.89 10.87 -25.73
C ASP A 86 -50.27 9.47 -25.69
N ASP A 87 -51.09 8.46 -25.95
CA ASP A 87 -50.61 7.10 -26.14
C ASP A 87 -50.32 6.84 -27.62
N LEU A 88 -49.02 6.72 -27.90
CA LEU A 88 -48.46 6.35 -29.20
C LEU A 88 -48.78 4.88 -29.55
N LEU A 89 -49.12 4.05 -28.56
CA LEU A 89 -49.54 2.65 -28.74
C LEU A 89 -51.06 2.54 -28.87
N LEU A 90 -51.51 1.53 -29.61
CA LEU A 90 -52.92 1.28 -29.90
C LEU A 90 -53.66 0.51 -28.79
N ASP A 91 -52.92 -0.27 -27.98
CA ASP A 91 -53.49 -1.35 -27.17
C ASP A 91 -53.38 -1.14 -25.64
N ARG A 92 -52.90 0.02 -25.19
CA ARG A 92 -52.75 0.31 -23.76
C ARG A 92 -54.08 0.74 -23.13
N LYS A 93 -54.37 0.15 -21.96
CA LYS A 93 -55.63 0.32 -21.22
C LYS A 93 -55.68 1.61 -20.39
N VAL A 94 -54.53 2.18 -20.05
CA VAL A 94 -54.40 3.35 -19.17
C VAL A 94 -53.75 4.48 -19.95
N ILE A 95 -54.39 5.64 -19.97
CA ILE A 95 -53.85 6.85 -20.58
C ILE A 95 -52.82 7.42 -19.60
N THR A 96 -51.53 7.39 -19.97
CA THR A 96 -50.45 7.90 -19.12
C THR A 96 -50.13 9.36 -19.43
N ASN A 97 -49.89 10.17 -18.40
CA ASN A 97 -49.35 11.51 -18.55
C ASN A 97 -47.83 11.45 -18.46
N LYS A 98 -47.17 11.67 -19.59
CA LYS A 98 -45.71 11.72 -19.69
C LYS A 98 -45.22 13.15 -19.72
N ASP A 99 -44.01 13.37 -19.23
CA ASP A 99 -43.32 14.62 -19.52
C ASP A 99 -42.93 14.66 -21.00
N ILE A 100 -42.77 15.86 -21.57
CA ILE A 100 -42.50 16.01 -23.00
C ILE A 100 -41.21 15.30 -23.43
N THR A 101 -40.19 15.26 -22.58
CA THR A 101 -38.93 14.61 -22.93
C THR A 101 -39.10 13.11 -23.05
N ALA A 102 -39.84 12.49 -22.12
CA ALA A 102 -40.23 11.08 -22.18
C ALA A 102 -41.09 10.79 -23.42
N TYR A 103 -42.05 11.65 -23.74
CA TYR A 103 -42.87 11.48 -24.93
C TYR A 103 -42.06 11.56 -26.24
N LEU A 104 -41.10 12.48 -26.36
CA LEU A 104 -40.24 12.57 -27.54
C LEU A 104 -39.31 11.35 -27.66
N LYS A 105 -38.80 10.84 -26.53
CA LYS A 105 -38.03 9.59 -26.50
C LYS A 105 -38.85 8.41 -27.00
N ASP A 106 -40.12 8.31 -26.61
CA ASP A 106 -40.99 7.23 -27.10
C ASP A 106 -41.16 7.26 -28.63
N ILE A 107 -41.26 8.45 -29.23
CA ILE A 107 -41.33 8.59 -30.69
C ILE A 107 -40.11 7.95 -31.35
N GLU A 108 -38.92 8.11 -30.77
CA GLU A 108 -37.69 7.54 -31.29
C GLU A 108 -37.57 6.04 -31.00
N PHE A 109 -37.88 5.60 -29.77
CA PHE A 109 -37.62 4.22 -29.34
C PHE A 109 -38.64 3.22 -29.84
N PHE A 110 -39.91 3.60 -30.04
CA PHE A 110 -40.96 2.65 -30.38
C PHE A 110 -41.22 2.54 -31.90
N PHE A 111 -40.64 3.43 -32.71
CA PHE A 111 -40.86 3.47 -34.15
C PHE A 111 -39.57 3.55 -34.95
N LYS A 112 -39.52 2.81 -36.06
CA LYS A 112 -38.48 2.95 -37.08
C LYS A 112 -38.64 4.22 -37.90
N ASP A 113 -39.88 4.61 -38.14
CA ASP A 113 -40.25 5.81 -38.88
C ASP A 113 -41.65 6.22 -38.39
N ALA A 114 -41.82 7.46 -37.94
CA ALA A 114 -43.09 7.98 -37.44
C ALA A 114 -43.39 9.35 -38.06
N ASN A 115 -44.56 9.45 -38.67
CA ASN A 115 -45.08 10.66 -39.28
C ASN A 115 -46.38 11.12 -38.60
N PHE A 116 -46.38 12.36 -38.16
CA PHE A 116 -47.47 13.06 -37.51
C PHE A 116 -48.05 14.09 -38.48
N LYS A 117 -49.38 14.15 -38.50
CA LYS A 117 -50.15 15.17 -39.19
C LYS A 117 -51.20 15.76 -38.25
N PHE A 118 -51.16 17.06 -38.05
CA PHE A 118 -52.04 17.80 -37.16
C PHE A 118 -53.02 18.64 -37.98
N LYS A 119 -54.31 18.34 -37.83
CA LYS A 119 -55.39 19.12 -38.44
C LYS A 119 -56.09 19.94 -37.37
N ILE A 120 -55.80 21.24 -37.31
CA ILE A 120 -56.46 22.18 -36.41
C ILE A 120 -57.96 22.26 -36.76
N ARG A 121 -58.82 22.07 -35.76
CA ARG A 121 -60.28 22.25 -35.84
C ARG A 121 -60.68 23.63 -35.37
N GLU A 122 -60.14 24.07 -34.24
CA GLU A 122 -60.48 25.34 -33.60
C GLU A 122 -59.30 25.85 -32.75
N VAL A 123 -59.10 27.17 -32.74
CA VAL A 123 -58.20 27.87 -31.81
C VAL A 123 -59.03 28.86 -31.01
N LYS A 124 -59.21 28.60 -29.72
CA LYS A 124 -60.09 29.37 -28.84
C LYS A 124 -59.29 30.11 -27.76
N PRO A 125 -59.30 31.46 -27.72
CA PRO A 125 -58.70 32.21 -26.62
C PRO A 125 -59.53 32.07 -25.34
N PHE A 126 -58.87 32.02 -24.19
CA PHE A 126 -59.50 32.09 -22.88
C PHE A 126 -58.57 32.76 -21.86
N GLU A 127 -59.16 33.32 -20.82
CA GLU A 127 -58.43 33.89 -19.68
C GLU A 127 -58.31 32.82 -18.60
N ARG A 128 -57.08 32.60 -18.12
CA ARG A 128 -56.80 31.69 -17.01
C ARG A 128 -57.15 32.33 -15.68
N ASP A 129 -57.26 31.52 -14.63
CA ASP A 129 -57.56 31.99 -13.27
C ASP A 129 -56.55 33.01 -12.72
N ASN A 130 -55.33 33.02 -13.27
CA ASN A 130 -54.28 33.99 -12.95
C ASN A 130 -54.34 35.30 -13.76
N GLY A 131 -55.38 35.50 -14.58
CA GLY A 131 -55.60 36.69 -15.41
C GLY A 131 -54.76 36.75 -16.68
N GLU A 132 -54.10 35.66 -17.08
CA GLU A 132 -53.29 35.60 -18.29
C GLU A 132 -54.07 35.01 -19.47
N LEU A 133 -53.73 35.48 -20.69
CA LEU A 133 -54.28 34.96 -21.93
C LEU A 133 -53.63 33.61 -22.28
N SER A 134 -54.46 32.60 -22.55
CA SER A 134 -54.04 31.33 -23.13
C SER A 134 -54.96 30.95 -24.31
N PHE A 135 -54.50 30.03 -25.14
CA PHE A 135 -55.26 29.49 -26.26
C PHE A 135 -55.45 27.99 -26.07
N LEU A 136 -56.67 27.53 -26.31
CA LEU A 136 -57.00 26.12 -26.41
C LEU A 136 -57.14 25.77 -27.89
N VAL A 137 -56.22 24.95 -28.39
CA VAL A 137 -56.29 24.39 -29.74
C VAL A 137 -56.98 23.03 -29.68
N SER A 138 -58.06 22.83 -30.42
CA SER A 138 -58.59 21.50 -30.70
C SER A 138 -58.11 21.04 -32.07
N MET A 139 -57.51 19.86 -32.15
CA MET A 139 -56.95 19.32 -33.39
C MET A 139 -57.15 17.80 -33.50
N ASP A 140 -57.08 17.27 -34.73
CA ASP A 140 -56.91 15.84 -34.97
C ASP A 140 -55.43 15.54 -35.19
N ARG A 141 -54.90 14.58 -34.42
CA ARG A 141 -53.55 14.06 -34.55
C ARG A 141 -53.57 12.72 -35.24
N THR A 142 -53.15 12.67 -36.50
CA THR A 142 -52.92 11.43 -37.24
C THR A 142 -51.46 11.03 -37.11
N LEU A 143 -51.20 9.80 -36.65
CA LEU A 143 -49.88 9.17 -36.65
C LEU A 143 -49.90 8.05 -37.68
N GLU A 144 -48.91 8.03 -38.57
CA GLU A 144 -48.58 6.93 -39.47
C GLU A 144 -47.14 6.50 -39.17
N ALA A 145 -46.95 5.28 -38.69
CA ALA A 145 -45.65 4.82 -38.24
C ALA A 145 -45.35 3.37 -38.66
N VAL A 146 -44.07 3.03 -38.66
CA VAL A 146 -43.56 1.67 -38.81
C VAL A 146 -42.94 1.26 -37.48
N GLY A 147 -43.54 0.28 -36.80
CA GLY A 147 -43.03 -0.20 -35.51
C GLY A 147 -41.71 -0.99 -35.65
N LEU A 148 -41.13 -1.35 -34.51
CA LEU A 148 -39.84 -2.07 -34.45
C LEU A 148 -39.92 -3.43 -35.18
N ASN A 149 -41.08 -4.07 -35.21
CA ASN A 149 -41.32 -5.35 -35.89
C ASN A 149 -41.79 -5.18 -37.35
N LYS A 150 -41.67 -3.98 -37.92
CA LYS A 150 -42.07 -3.60 -39.30
C LYS A 150 -43.58 -3.64 -39.55
N GLU A 151 -44.38 -3.70 -38.49
CA GLU A 151 -45.82 -3.49 -38.51
C GLU A 151 -46.14 -2.04 -38.90
N LYS A 152 -47.22 -1.84 -39.67
CA LYS A 152 -47.71 -0.51 -40.01
C LYS A 152 -48.76 -0.10 -38.98
N ILE A 153 -48.53 1.04 -38.34
CA ILE A 153 -49.40 1.61 -37.32
C ILE A 153 -50.01 2.88 -37.89
N SER A 154 -51.33 3.00 -37.80
CA SER A 154 -52.01 4.25 -38.13
C SER A 154 -53.11 4.50 -37.12
N ASN A 155 -53.10 5.67 -36.49
CA ASN A 155 -54.19 6.10 -35.62
C ASN A 155 -54.45 7.59 -35.73
N THR A 156 -55.74 7.96 -35.64
CA THR A 156 -56.15 9.36 -35.55
C THR A 156 -56.88 9.55 -34.24
N LYS A 157 -56.38 10.45 -33.39
CA LYS A 157 -57.00 10.78 -32.10
C LYS A 157 -57.19 12.30 -32.00
N GLN A 158 -58.28 12.74 -31.39
CA GLN A 158 -58.49 14.16 -31.12
C GLN A 158 -57.56 14.61 -29.99
N ARG A 159 -56.98 15.80 -30.10
CA ARG A 159 -56.07 16.39 -29.11
C ARG A 159 -56.50 17.82 -28.80
N PHE A 160 -56.24 18.20 -27.56
CA PHE A 160 -56.34 19.56 -27.08
C PHE A 160 -54.94 20.03 -26.69
N VAL A 161 -54.54 21.21 -27.15
CA VAL A 161 -53.23 21.80 -26.81
C VAL A 161 -53.47 23.15 -26.16
N GLU A 162 -52.98 23.32 -24.94
CA GLU A 162 -53.00 24.60 -24.24
C GLU A 162 -51.70 25.35 -24.55
N VAL A 163 -51.82 26.56 -25.07
CA VAL A 163 -50.69 27.44 -25.38
C VAL A 163 -50.78 28.70 -24.53
N ASN A 164 -49.77 28.93 -23.71
CA ASN A 164 -49.66 30.11 -22.86
C ASN A 164 -49.01 31.27 -23.61
N VAL A 165 -49.48 32.47 -23.33
CA VAL A 165 -48.87 33.71 -23.80
C VAL A 165 -48.10 34.34 -22.64
N ASP A 166 -46.78 34.49 -22.78
CA ASP A 166 -45.99 35.29 -21.83
C ASP A 166 -46.24 36.79 -22.09
N LYS A 167 -46.80 37.48 -21.10
CA LYS A 167 -47.19 38.89 -21.19
C LYS A 167 -46.01 39.86 -21.34
N LYS A 168 -44.79 39.46 -20.97
CA LYS A 168 -43.58 40.30 -21.03
C LYS A 168 -42.81 40.11 -22.34
N SER A 169 -42.74 38.88 -22.85
CA SER A 169 -41.96 38.56 -24.06
C SER A 169 -42.83 38.38 -25.31
N ASN A 170 -44.17 38.27 -25.17
CA ASN A 170 -45.08 37.80 -26.21
C ASN A 170 -44.70 36.43 -26.79
N GLU A 171 -43.94 35.63 -26.05
CA GLU A 171 -43.63 34.25 -26.43
C GLU A 171 -44.82 33.33 -26.20
N LEU A 172 -44.99 32.38 -27.12
CA LEU A 172 -46.00 31.32 -27.04
C LEU A 172 -45.32 30.02 -26.62
N LYS A 173 -45.83 29.39 -25.56
CA LYS A 173 -45.32 28.11 -25.07
C LYS A 173 -46.46 27.13 -24.85
N ILE A 174 -46.32 25.93 -25.40
CA ILE A 174 -47.22 24.82 -25.13
C ILE A 174 -47.07 24.43 -23.65
N ALA A 175 -48.19 24.40 -22.95
CA ALA A 175 -48.27 24.15 -21.52
C ALA A 175 -48.77 22.74 -21.20
N SER A 176 -49.61 22.17 -22.08
CA SER A 176 -50.11 20.81 -21.99
C SER A 176 -50.66 20.35 -23.34
N MET A 177 -50.65 19.03 -23.56
CA MET A 177 -51.32 18.36 -24.68
C MET A 177 -52.14 17.20 -24.13
N TYR A 178 -53.44 17.11 -24.44
CA TYR A 178 -54.30 16.10 -23.84
C TYR A 178 -55.50 15.62 -24.67
N THR A 179 -56.11 14.50 -24.26
CA THR A 179 -57.30 13.90 -24.91
C THR A 179 -58.53 14.05 -24.03
N THR A 180 -58.45 13.58 -22.80
CA THR A 180 -59.57 13.48 -21.86
C THR A 180 -59.42 14.43 -20.67
N LYS A 181 -58.21 14.98 -20.45
CA LYS A 181 -57.88 15.86 -19.31
C LYS A 181 -58.11 15.13 -17.97
N LEU A 182 -57.79 13.83 -17.93
CA LEU A 182 -57.91 13.01 -16.72
C LEU A 182 -57.18 13.69 -15.56
N SER A 183 -57.81 13.69 -14.39
CA SER A 183 -57.14 14.15 -13.18
C SER A 183 -56.02 13.17 -12.81
N ARG A 184 -54.98 13.66 -12.12
CA ARG A 184 -53.89 12.79 -11.64
C ARG A 184 -54.42 11.68 -10.71
N ASP A 185 -55.51 11.95 -9.99
CA ASP A 185 -56.18 10.99 -9.11
C ASP A 185 -56.79 9.82 -9.91
N GLU A 186 -57.48 10.12 -11.02
CA GLU A 186 -58.04 9.11 -11.92
C GLU A 186 -56.93 8.31 -12.61
N GLU A 187 -55.88 8.97 -13.10
CA GLU A 187 -54.72 8.32 -13.73
C GLU A 187 -54.05 7.31 -12.80
N LEU A 188 -53.76 7.72 -11.56
CA LEU A 188 -53.14 6.84 -10.58
C LEU A 188 -54.06 5.68 -10.18
N SER A 189 -55.37 5.92 -10.10
CA SER A 189 -56.35 4.89 -9.77
C SER A 189 -56.49 3.85 -10.90
N GLU A 190 -56.52 4.29 -12.16
CA GLU A 190 -56.53 3.40 -13.32
C GLU A 190 -55.21 2.63 -13.44
N TRP A 191 -54.06 3.30 -13.23
CA TRP A 191 -52.75 2.67 -13.20
C TRP A 191 -52.69 1.57 -12.14
N TRP A 192 -53.12 1.85 -10.91
CA TRP A 192 -53.18 0.87 -9.83
C TRP A 192 -54.06 -0.34 -10.20
N GLY A 193 -55.23 -0.09 -10.79
CA GLY A 193 -56.14 -1.15 -11.24
C GLY A 193 -55.61 -1.99 -12.42
N SER A 194 -54.55 -1.52 -13.10
CA SER A 194 -53.92 -2.23 -14.21
C SER A 194 -52.72 -3.09 -13.80
N LEU A 195 -52.24 -2.96 -12.56
CA LEU A 195 -51.06 -3.67 -12.08
C LEU A 195 -51.28 -5.19 -12.04
N SER A 196 -50.21 -5.93 -12.32
CA SER A 196 -50.18 -7.36 -11.98
C SER A 196 -50.16 -7.53 -10.46
N TYR A 197 -50.61 -8.69 -9.98
CA TYR A 197 -50.53 -9.03 -8.55
C TYR A 197 -49.10 -8.93 -8.01
N THR A 198 -48.08 -9.28 -8.81
CA THR A 198 -46.67 -9.20 -8.40
C THR A 198 -46.21 -7.77 -8.18
N TRP A 199 -46.62 -6.84 -9.03
CA TRP A 199 -46.35 -5.41 -8.88
C TRP A 199 -47.17 -4.78 -7.75
N GLU A 200 -48.45 -5.14 -7.63
CA GLU A 200 -49.31 -4.68 -6.54
C GLU A 200 -48.72 -5.08 -5.17
N SER A 201 -48.34 -6.35 -5.02
CA SER A 201 -47.71 -6.88 -3.82
C SER A 201 -46.38 -6.18 -3.50
N TYR A 202 -45.56 -5.93 -4.51
CA TYR A 202 -44.32 -5.17 -4.35
C TYR A 202 -44.57 -3.76 -3.80
N PHE A 203 -45.46 -3.00 -4.42
CA PHE A 203 -45.74 -1.63 -3.99
C PHE A 203 -46.38 -1.59 -2.61
N ARG A 204 -47.34 -2.48 -2.30
CA ARG A 204 -47.92 -2.61 -0.95
C ARG A 204 -46.85 -2.82 0.10
N SER A 205 -45.95 -3.77 -0.12
CA SER A 205 -44.83 -4.05 0.77
C SER A 205 -43.92 -2.81 0.94
N LYS A 206 -43.59 -2.13 -0.17
CA LYS A 206 -42.73 -0.94 -0.18
C LYS A 206 -43.28 0.22 0.66
N ILE A 207 -44.60 0.39 0.72
CA ILE A 207 -45.26 1.41 1.55
C ILE A 207 -45.81 0.89 2.89
N GLY A 208 -45.52 -0.37 3.24
CA GLY A 208 -45.88 -0.97 4.53
C GLY A 208 -47.36 -1.31 4.70
N LEU A 209 -48.08 -1.57 3.61
CA LEU A 209 -49.47 -2.03 3.63
C LEU A 209 -49.56 -3.55 3.62
N SER A 210 -50.50 -4.10 4.38
CA SER A 210 -50.87 -5.51 4.32
C SER A 210 -51.74 -5.80 3.09
N GLU A 211 -51.92 -7.08 2.75
CA GLU A 211 -52.79 -7.47 1.62
C GLU A 211 -54.27 -7.15 1.87
N GLU A 212 -54.69 -7.04 3.13
CA GLU A 212 -56.08 -6.78 3.51
C GLU A 212 -56.42 -5.27 3.53
N ASP A 213 -55.40 -4.40 3.52
CA ASP A 213 -55.60 -2.95 3.58
C ASP A 213 -56.10 -2.37 2.25
N SER A 214 -57.04 -1.42 2.33
CA SER A 214 -57.48 -0.67 1.14
C SER A 214 -56.44 0.37 0.72
N VAL A 215 -56.28 0.54 -0.59
CA VAL A 215 -55.33 1.51 -1.17
C VAL A 215 -56.07 2.83 -1.39
N THR A 216 -55.53 3.91 -0.83
CA THR A 216 -56.10 5.26 -0.92
C THR A 216 -55.31 6.10 -1.92
N LEU A 217 -55.86 7.24 -2.35
CA LEU A 217 -55.12 8.18 -3.21
C LEU A 217 -53.81 8.64 -2.58
N ASP A 218 -53.76 8.88 -1.26
CA ASP A 218 -52.52 9.22 -0.55
C ASP A 218 -51.46 8.11 -0.68
N HIS A 219 -51.88 6.84 -0.65
CA HIS A 219 -50.98 5.71 -0.91
C HIS A 219 -50.45 5.72 -2.34
N LEU A 220 -51.30 6.01 -3.33
CA LEU A 220 -50.89 6.09 -4.73
C LEU A 220 -49.94 7.24 -5.00
N TYR A 221 -50.15 8.41 -4.38
CA TYR A 221 -49.20 9.52 -4.45
C TYR A 221 -47.85 9.14 -3.85
N LYS A 222 -47.83 8.49 -2.68
CA LYS A 222 -46.59 7.96 -2.07
C LYS A 222 -45.87 7.00 -3.02
N ILE A 223 -46.59 6.06 -3.63
CA ILE A 223 -46.04 5.11 -4.58
C ILE A 223 -45.46 5.82 -5.80
N SER A 224 -46.20 6.76 -6.40
CA SER A 224 -45.75 7.49 -7.60
C SER A 224 -44.54 8.40 -7.36
N SER A 225 -44.26 8.75 -6.10
CA SER A 225 -43.10 9.51 -5.66
C SER A 225 -41.90 8.65 -5.23
N ILE A 226 -41.98 7.32 -5.41
CA ILE A 226 -40.85 6.43 -5.13
C ILE A 226 -39.69 6.78 -6.06
N ASP A 227 -38.52 6.99 -5.48
CA ASP A 227 -37.28 7.29 -6.19
C ASP A 227 -36.39 6.07 -6.43
N SER A 228 -36.75 4.92 -5.85
CA SER A 228 -35.93 3.71 -5.84
C SER A 228 -36.74 2.41 -5.95
N ILE A 229 -36.47 1.67 -7.01
CA ILE A 229 -36.96 0.31 -7.23
C ILE A 229 -35.80 -0.66 -7.03
N ASN A 230 -36.00 -1.61 -6.12
CA ASN A 230 -35.10 -2.75 -5.92
C ASN A 230 -35.93 -4.04 -6.05
N LEU A 231 -35.67 -4.77 -7.12
CA LEU A 231 -36.23 -6.07 -7.47
C LEU A 231 -35.14 -7.15 -7.52
N ALA A 232 -33.96 -6.91 -6.93
CA ALA A 232 -32.84 -7.84 -6.97
C ALA A 232 -33.27 -9.24 -6.49
N GLY A 233 -33.03 -10.26 -7.33
CA GLY A 233 -33.40 -11.65 -7.06
C GLY A 233 -34.89 -11.96 -7.21
N ASN A 234 -35.74 -11.00 -7.59
CA ASN A 234 -37.17 -11.22 -7.77
C ASN A 234 -37.44 -12.01 -9.07
N GLN A 235 -37.93 -13.24 -8.91
CA GLN A 235 -38.19 -14.15 -10.04
C GLN A 235 -39.62 -14.03 -10.60
N TYR A 236 -40.48 -13.22 -9.98
CA TYR A 236 -41.91 -13.13 -10.29
C TYR A 236 -42.27 -11.89 -11.12
N VAL A 237 -41.53 -10.80 -10.94
CA VAL A 237 -41.65 -9.61 -11.79
C VAL A 237 -40.86 -9.83 -13.08
N VAL A 238 -41.55 -9.73 -14.22
CA VAL A 238 -41.00 -10.09 -15.55
C VAL A 238 -40.98 -8.93 -16.55
N ASP A 239 -41.58 -7.80 -16.18
CA ASP A 239 -41.68 -6.59 -17.01
C ASP A 239 -41.51 -5.34 -16.14
N LEU A 240 -41.22 -4.21 -16.78
CA LEU A 240 -41.04 -2.91 -16.14
C LEU A 240 -42.17 -1.91 -16.45
N GLU A 241 -43.26 -2.33 -17.10
CA GLU A 241 -44.31 -1.40 -17.56
C GLU A 241 -44.85 -0.49 -16.44
N PRO A 242 -45.06 -0.97 -15.19
CA PRO A 242 -45.56 -0.11 -14.12
C PRO A 242 -44.66 1.05 -13.70
N ILE A 243 -43.36 1.04 -14.02
CA ILE A 243 -42.44 2.10 -13.58
C ILE A 243 -42.70 3.42 -14.29
N GLU A 244 -43.45 3.44 -15.39
CA GLU A 244 -43.80 4.66 -16.12
C GLU A 244 -44.58 5.69 -15.28
N ALA A 245 -45.29 5.24 -14.23
CA ALA A 245 -46.00 6.13 -13.32
C ALA A 245 -45.08 6.81 -12.28
N LEU A 246 -43.85 6.33 -12.12
CA LEU A 246 -42.90 6.73 -11.08
C LEU A 246 -42.03 7.90 -11.56
N ARG A 247 -42.53 9.12 -11.38
CA ARG A 247 -41.93 10.33 -11.97
C ARG A 247 -40.62 10.77 -11.31
N ASP A 248 -40.40 10.34 -10.07
CA ASP A 248 -39.22 10.72 -9.28
C ASP A 248 -38.15 9.61 -9.24
N LEU A 249 -38.31 8.55 -10.04
CA LEU A 249 -37.45 7.37 -10.06
C LEU A 249 -36.01 7.73 -10.49
N LYS A 250 -35.03 7.26 -9.71
CA LYS A 250 -33.59 7.52 -9.90
C LYS A 250 -32.74 6.27 -9.78
N TYR A 251 -33.17 5.31 -8.96
CA TYR A 251 -32.46 4.07 -8.68
C TYR A 251 -33.27 2.87 -9.13
N ILE A 252 -32.68 2.03 -9.98
CA ILE A 252 -33.28 0.78 -10.44
C ILE A 252 -32.28 -0.36 -10.27
N ASP A 253 -32.62 -1.35 -9.45
CA ASP A 253 -31.92 -2.63 -9.38
C ASP A 253 -32.88 -3.76 -9.75
N ILE A 254 -32.60 -4.42 -10.87
CA ILE A 254 -33.32 -5.60 -11.37
C ILE A 254 -32.36 -6.77 -11.54
N SER A 255 -31.25 -6.77 -10.81
CA SER A 255 -30.25 -7.82 -10.93
C SER A 255 -30.83 -9.19 -10.54
N ASN A 256 -30.39 -10.25 -11.21
CA ASN A 256 -30.87 -11.62 -10.95
C ASN A 256 -32.41 -11.74 -11.08
N THR A 257 -33.01 -11.03 -12.04
CA THR A 257 -34.43 -11.15 -12.40
C THR A 257 -34.58 -11.82 -13.76
N ARG A 258 -35.83 -11.99 -14.22
CA ARG A 258 -36.16 -12.51 -15.56
C ARG A 258 -36.53 -11.41 -16.55
N ILE A 259 -36.31 -10.15 -16.18
CA ILE A 259 -36.62 -9.00 -17.01
C ILE A 259 -35.57 -8.91 -18.13
N THR A 260 -36.03 -8.82 -19.37
CA THR A 260 -35.17 -8.70 -20.57
C THR A 260 -35.39 -7.41 -21.35
N GLU A 261 -36.58 -6.82 -21.22
CA GLU A 261 -36.99 -5.63 -21.96
C GLU A 261 -36.84 -4.40 -21.06
N LEU A 262 -36.06 -3.41 -21.51
CA LEU A 262 -35.74 -2.20 -20.74
C LEU A 262 -36.49 -0.96 -21.23
N ASN A 263 -37.38 -1.10 -22.22
CA ASN A 263 -38.08 0.02 -22.88
C ASN A 263 -38.71 1.01 -21.88
N PRO A 264 -39.36 0.56 -20.78
CA PRO A 264 -39.97 1.48 -19.81
C PRO A 264 -38.97 2.42 -19.11
N ILE A 265 -37.67 2.06 -19.05
CA ILE A 265 -36.62 2.90 -18.44
C ILE A 265 -36.43 4.21 -19.22
N SER A 266 -36.79 4.27 -20.50
CA SER A 266 -36.71 5.50 -21.30
C SER A 266 -37.51 6.67 -20.69
N ASN A 267 -38.56 6.36 -19.93
CA ASN A 267 -39.40 7.34 -19.23
C ASN A 267 -38.77 7.87 -17.92
N VAL A 268 -37.67 7.27 -17.47
CA VAL A 268 -37.01 7.61 -16.21
C VAL A 268 -36.01 8.74 -16.43
N THR A 269 -36.51 9.97 -16.39
CA THR A 269 -35.74 11.18 -16.73
C THR A 269 -34.55 11.45 -15.82
N PHE A 270 -34.55 10.97 -14.57
CA PHE A 270 -33.53 11.26 -13.56
C PHE A 270 -32.71 10.04 -13.13
N LEU A 271 -32.60 9.01 -13.97
CA LEU A 271 -31.87 7.79 -13.64
C LEU A 271 -30.41 8.07 -13.28
N THR A 272 -30.02 7.73 -12.05
CA THR A 272 -28.66 7.90 -11.51
C THR A 272 -27.95 6.57 -11.24
N TYR A 273 -28.71 5.49 -11.06
CA TYR A 273 -28.21 4.14 -10.82
C TYR A 273 -29.05 3.11 -11.58
N LEU A 274 -28.38 2.22 -12.31
CA LEU A 274 -29.01 1.09 -12.97
C LEU A 274 -28.16 -0.18 -12.78
N ASN A 275 -28.77 -1.21 -12.20
CA ASN A 275 -28.20 -2.54 -12.11
C ASN A 275 -29.13 -3.56 -12.79
N ILE A 276 -28.66 -4.15 -13.89
CA ILE A 276 -29.34 -5.20 -14.65
C ILE A 276 -28.53 -6.50 -14.67
N ALA A 277 -27.57 -6.66 -13.75
CA ALA A 277 -26.65 -7.78 -13.78
C ALA A 277 -27.37 -9.13 -13.69
N ASN A 278 -26.88 -10.15 -14.38
CA ASN A 278 -27.46 -11.48 -14.44
C ASN A 278 -28.91 -11.49 -14.98
N THR A 279 -29.14 -10.74 -16.06
CA THR A 279 -30.39 -10.77 -16.85
C THR A 279 -30.07 -11.14 -18.29
N SER A 280 -31.02 -11.72 -19.04
CA SER A 280 -30.86 -12.00 -20.47
C SER A 280 -31.13 -10.78 -21.36
N THR A 281 -30.84 -9.59 -20.85
CA THR A 281 -31.01 -8.33 -21.59
C THR A 281 -30.02 -8.25 -22.74
N LYS A 282 -30.49 -7.84 -23.93
CA LYS A 282 -29.68 -7.67 -25.14
C LYS A 282 -29.50 -6.23 -25.57
N ASP A 283 -30.48 -5.39 -25.23
CA ASP A 283 -30.58 -4.02 -25.70
C ASP A 283 -30.56 -3.07 -24.51
N ILE A 284 -29.73 -2.02 -24.60
CA ILE A 284 -29.50 -1.03 -23.56
C ILE A 284 -29.69 0.40 -24.08
N GLN A 285 -30.10 0.58 -25.34
CA GLN A 285 -30.21 1.92 -25.94
C GLN A 285 -31.17 2.87 -25.20
N PHE A 286 -32.13 2.32 -24.44
CA PHE A 286 -33.15 3.08 -23.71
C PHE A 286 -32.59 4.00 -22.62
N ILE A 287 -31.33 3.80 -22.20
CA ILE A 287 -30.65 4.69 -21.24
C ILE A 287 -29.77 5.75 -21.92
N LYS A 288 -29.74 5.86 -23.25
CA LYS A 288 -28.88 6.84 -23.94
C LYS A 288 -29.17 8.30 -23.61
N TYR A 289 -30.29 8.60 -22.96
CA TYR A 289 -30.63 9.94 -22.48
C TYR A 289 -30.45 10.13 -20.97
N SER A 290 -29.99 9.10 -20.26
CA SER A 290 -29.80 9.11 -18.80
C SER A 290 -28.49 9.79 -18.42
N ASP A 291 -28.30 11.07 -18.79
CA ASP A 291 -27.04 11.80 -18.61
C ASP A 291 -26.61 12.06 -17.15
N LYS A 292 -27.49 11.73 -16.19
CA LYS A 292 -27.23 11.71 -14.74
C LYS A 292 -26.77 10.36 -14.21
N LEU A 293 -26.69 9.33 -15.06
CA LEU A 293 -26.30 7.99 -14.64
C LEU A 293 -24.86 8.00 -14.14
N THR A 294 -24.67 7.55 -12.91
CA THR A 294 -23.37 7.50 -12.24
C THR A 294 -22.84 6.07 -12.08
N ILE A 295 -23.75 5.10 -11.96
CA ILE A 295 -23.42 3.68 -11.81
C ILE A 295 -24.27 2.87 -12.77
N LEU A 296 -23.59 2.05 -13.58
CA LEU A 296 -24.21 1.10 -14.51
C LEU A 296 -23.57 -0.28 -14.31
N ASP A 297 -24.39 -1.26 -13.98
CA ASP A 297 -24.00 -2.67 -13.92
C ASP A 297 -24.80 -3.49 -14.94
N ILE A 298 -24.11 -3.92 -15.99
CA ILE A 298 -24.61 -4.78 -17.06
C ILE A 298 -23.95 -6.16 -17.05
N SER A 299 -23.32 -6.55 -15.94
CA SER A 299 -22.54 -7.79 -15.86
C SER A 299 -23.39 -9.03 -16.10
N ASN A 300 -22.83 -10.02 -16.80
CA ASN A 300 -23.48 -11.27 -17.16
C ASN A 300 -24.82 -11.04 -17.87
N THR A 301 -24.81 -10.14 -18.87
CA THR A 301 -25.92 -9.91 -19.82
C THR A 301 -25.53 -10.32 -21.23
N GLU A 302 -26.48 -10.26 -22.17
CA GLU A 302 -26.26 -10.56 -23.59
C GLU A 302 -26.05 -9.30 -24.44
N ILE A 303 -25.73 -8.16 -23.80
CA ILE A 303 -25.48 -6.88 -24.48
C ILE A 303 -24.17 -6.95 -25.26
N GLN A 304 -24.22 -6.55 -26.53
CA GLN A 304 -23.07 -6.59 -27.44
C GLN A 304 -22.63 -5.19 -27.91
N ASP A 305 -23.55 -4.23 -27.93
CA ASP A 305 -23.33 -2.89 -28.47
C ASP A 305 -23.64 -1.83 -27.41
N LEU A 306 -22.66 -0.94 -27.17
CA LEU A 306 -22.75 0.20 -26.27
C LEU A 306 -22.62 1.54 -27.00
N SER A 307 -22.56 1.54 -28.34
CA SER A 307 -22.20 2.70 -29.16
C SER A 307 -23.12 3.91 -28.98
N GLU A 308 -24.39 3.70 -28.63
CA GLU A 308 -25.35 4.78 -28.39
C GLU A 308 -25.20 5.44 -27.02
N LEU A 309 -24.37 4.92 -26.11
CA LEU A 309 -24.29 5.40 -24.73
C LEU A 309 -23.32 6.59 -24.52
N GLY A 310 -22.74 7.17 -25.58
CA GLY A 310 -21.70 8.21 -25.47
C GLY A 310 -22.11 9.50 -24.74
N SER A 311 -23.40 9.70 -24.44
CA SER A 311 -23.91 10.83 -23.66
C SER A 311 -23.70 10.68 -22.14
N LEU A 312 -23.36 9.48 -21.64
CA LEU A 312 -23.24 9.14 -20.22
C LEU A 312 -21.94 9.69 -19.58
N LYS A 313 -21.68 10.98 -19.76
CA LYS A 313 -20.44 11.65 -19.33
C LYS A 313 -20.24 11.69 -17.81
N GLN A 314 -21.32 11.50 -17.02
CA GLN A 314 -21.29 11.45 -15.57
C GLN A 314 -21.11 10.04 -15.00
N LEU A 315 -20.90 9.03 -15.86
CA LEU A 315 -20.72 7.66 -15.41
C LEU A 315 -19.40 7.52 -14.65
N HIS A 316 -19.48 7.13 -13.38
CA HIS A 316 -18.33 6.92 -12.49
C HIS A 316 -17.94 5.45 -12.42
N THR A 317 -18.92 4.55 -12.48
CA THR A 317 -18.73 3.11 -12.37
C THR A 317 -19.44 2.39 -13.51
N LEU A 318 -18.69 1.60 -14.26
CA LEU A 318 -19.22 0.66 -15.25
C LEU A 318 -18.76 -0.75 -14.90
N LYS A 319 -19.73 -1.65 -14.71
CA LYS A 319 -19.49 -3.08 -14.58
C LYS A 319 -20.11 -3.80 -15.78
N ALA A 320 -19.29 -4.51 -16.52
CA ALA A 320 -19.69 -5.31 -17.67
C ALA A 320 -18.92 -6.64 -17.70
N GLU A 321 -18.75 -7.26 -16.53
CA GLU A 321 -18.10 -8.55 -16.43
C GLU A 321 -18.90 -9.60 -17.19
N LYS A 322 -18.24 -10.55 -17.87
CA LYS A 322 -18.89 -11.64 -18.61
C LYS A 322 -19.97 -11.18 -19.60
N THR A 323 -19.78 -10.01 -20.19
CA THR A 323 -20.72 -9.39 -21.14
C THR A 323 -20.05 -9.33 -22.51
N PRO A 324 -20.67 -9.87 -23.58
CA PRO A 324 -20.02 -10.08 -24.87
C PRO A 324 -19.94 -8.79 -25.72
N ILE A 325 -19.30 -7.74 -25.19
CA ILE A 325 -19.19 -6.44 -25.86
C ILE A 325 -18.29 -6.57 -27.10
N MET A 326 -18.79 -6.15 -28.25
CA MET A 326 -18.06 -6.24 -29.53
C MET A 326 -17.09 -5.08 -29.75
N SER A 327 -17.41 -3.89 -29.23
CA SER A 327 -16.63 -2.68 -29.44
C SER A 327 -16.55 -1.85 -28.17
N PHE A 328 -15.33 -1.47 -27.79
CA PHE A 328 -15.04 -0.72 -26.57
C PHE A 328 -14.70 0.75 -26.84
N GLY A 329 -14.64 1.20 -28.10
CA GLY A 329 -14.20 2.57 -28.42
C GLY A 329 -15.08 3.67 -27.80
N ILE A 330 -16.32 3.33 -27.44
CA ILE A 330 -17.23 4.25 -26.74
C ILE A 330 -16.78 4.56 -25.31
N LEU A 331 -15.97 3.70 -24.67
CA LEU A 331 -15.58 3.85 -23.27
C LEU A 331 -14.84 5.17 -23.03
N ASN A 332 -14.03 5.64 -23.98
CA ASN A 332 -13.36 6.95 -23.93
C ASN A 332 -14.35 8.15 -23.81
N SER A 333 -15.63 7.98 -24.15
CA SER A 333 -16.65 9.03 -23.97
C SER A 333 -17.13 9.17 -22.52
N PHE A 334 -16.81 8.21 -21.64
CA PHE A 334 -17.19 8.24 -20.21
C PHE A 334 -16.15 9.03 -19.41
N GLU A 335 -16.10 10.34 -19.65
CA GLU A 335 -15.05 11.26 -19.13
C GLU A 335 -14.88 11.22 -17.59
N SER A 336 -15.92 10.87 -16.83
CA SER A 336 -15.89 10.82 -15.35
C SER A 336 -15.62 9.41 -14.78
N LEU A 337 -15.27 8.42 -15.62
CA LEU A 337 -15.17 7.03 -15.20
C LEU A 337 -13.99 6.80 -14.25
N ARG A 338 -14.26 6.18 -13.11
CA ARG A 338 -13.28 5.89 -12.04
C ARG A 338 -13.09 4.42 -11.79
N TYR A 339 -14.14 3.62 -11.98
CA TYR A 339 -14.14 2.19 -11.72
C TYR A 339 -14.69 1.44 -12.93
N LEU A 340 -13.84 0.60 -13.53
CA LEU A 340 -14.18 -0.15 -14.74
C LEU A 340 -13.91 -1.64 -14.52
N TYR A 341 -14.97 -2.44 -14.63
CA TYR A 341 -14.92 -3.90 -14.46
C TYR A 341 -15.31 -4.58 -15.76
N LEU A 342 -14.34 -5.23 -16.40
CA LEU A 342 -14.41 -5.83 -17.73
C LEU A 342 -13.91 -7.28 -17.74
N LYS A 343 -13.94 -7.95 -16.59
CA LYS A 343 -13.53 -9.35 -16.48
C LYS A 343 -14.27 -10.22 -17.50
N GLU A 344 -13.53 -10.97 -18.31
CA GLU A 344 -14.11 -11.91 -19.30
C GLU A 344 -15.15 -11.25 -20.24
N SER A 345 -14.92 -10.00 -20.63
CA SER A 345 -15.84 -9.22 -21.49
C SER A 345 -15.45 -9.19 -22.97
N GLY A 346 -14.26 -9.71 -23.30
CA GLY A 346 -13.67 -9.62 -24.64
C GLY A 346 -12.82 -8.37 -24.86
N PHE A 347 -12.56 -7.58 -23.80
CA PHE A 347 -11.71 -6.40 -23.87
C PHE A 347 -10.27 -6.76 -24.28
N ASN A 348 -9.75 -6.14 -25.34
CA ASN A 348 -8.48 -6.57 -25.95
C ASN A 348 -7.47 -5.45 -26.27
N ASN A 349 -7.84 -4.17 -26.14
CA ASN A 349 -6.96 -3.07 -26.53
C ASN A 349 -7.16 -1.84 -25.64
N ILE A 350 -6.08 -1.37 -25.01
CA ILE A 350 -6.04 -0.20 -24.12
C ILE A 350 -6.34 1.13 -24.82
N GLU A 351 -6.16 1.23 -26.15
CA GLU A 351 -6.57 2.40 -26.93
C GLU A 351 -8.03 2.80 -26.72
N ASN A 352 -8.89 1.84 -26.34
CA ASN A 352 -10.31 2.10 -26.08
C ASN A 352 -10.59 2.83 -24.75
N ILE A 353 -9.59 2.94 -23.87
CA ILE A 353 -9.71 3.57 -22.53
C ILE A 353 -8.61 4.59 -22.24
N ASN A 354 -7.71 4.87 -23.19
CA ASN A 354 -6.52 5.71 -22.99
C ASN A 354 -6.83 7.19 -22.65
N GLU A 355 -8.07 7.64 -22.86
CA GLU A 355 -8.55 8.99 -22.52
C GLU A 355 -9.09 9.09 -21.08
N LEU A 356 -9.28 7.97 -20.37
CA LEU A 356 -9.87 7.91 -19.02
C LEU A 356 -8.89 8.32 -17.92
N LYS A 357 -8.55 9.61 -17.86
CA LYS A 357 -7.53 10.16 -16.93
C LYS A 357 -7.91 10.07 -15.46
N ASP A 358 -9.20 9.97 -15.15
CA ASP A 358 -9.73 9.84 -13.78
C ASP A 358 -9.88 8.39 -13.32
N LEU A 359 -9.52 7.41 -14.17
CA LEU A 359 -9.67 5.99 -13.86
C LEU A 359 -8.76 5.58 -12.70
N LYS A 360 -9.35 5.04 -11.65
CA LYS A 360 -8.65 4.60 -10.42
C LYS A 360 -8.54 3.10 -10.31
N TYR A 361 -9.53 2.38 -10.80
CA TYR A 361 -9.61 0.92 -10.73
C TYR A 361 -9.95 0.35 -12.09
N LEU A 362 -9.16 -0.63 -12.54
CA LEU A 362 -9.37 -1.35 -13.78
C LEU A 362 -9.26 -2.87 -13.55
N ASP A 363 -10.36 -3.59 -13.77
CA ASP A 363 -10.33 -5.05 -13.88
C ASP A 363 -10.55 -5.47 -15.33
N ILE A 364 -9.50 -6.02 -15.94
CA ILE A 364 -9.52 -6.62 -17.28
C ILE A 364 -9.07 -8.08 -17.24
N SER A 365 -9.21 -8.73 -16.10
CA SER A 365 -8.83 -10.14 -15.91
C SER A 365 -9.60 -11.08 -16.85
N ASN A 366 -9.02 -12.25 -17.14
CA ASN A 366 -9.62 -13.25 -18.03
C ASN A 366 -9.94 -12.72 -19.44
N ASN A 367 -9.12 -11.79 -19.96
CA ASN A 367 -9.21 -11.33 -21.34
C ASN A 367 -7.92 -11.60 -22.11
N TYR A 368 -8.02 -11.61 -23.44
CA TYR A 368 -6.88 -11.70 -24.35
C TYR A 368 -6.54 -10.32 -24.91
N LEU A 369 -5.45 -9.72 -24.41
CA LEU A 369 -4.96 -8.40 -24.78
C LEU A 369 -4.04 -8.48 -26.02
N ILE A 370 -4.33 -7.65 -27.02
CA ILE A 370 -3.53 -7.47 -28.23
C ILE A 370 -2.57 -6.30 -28.07
N ASN A 371 -3.00 -5.21 -27.41
CA ASN A 371 -2.19 -4.00 -27.20
C ASN A 371 -2.30 -3.52 -25.75
N PHE A 372 -1.13 -3.27 -25.14
CA PHE A 372 -0.94 -2.86 -23.74
C PHE A 372 -0.11 -1.57 -23.58
N GLU A 373 0.45 -1.01 -24.66
CA GLU A 373 1.45 0.06 -24.63
C GLU A 373 0.94 1.38 -24.02
N MET A 374 -0.35 1.71 -24.25
CA MET A 374 -0.95 2.98 -23.80
C MET A 374 -1.45 2.96 -22.36
N LEU A 375 -1.16 1.93 -21.57
CA LEU A 375 -1.66 1.87 -20.19
C LEU A 375 -1.08 2.99 -19.32
N ASN A 376 0.14 3.44 -19.63
CA ASN A 376 0.80 4.56 -18.97
C ASN A 376 0.01 5.88 -19.04
N THR A 377 -0.98 6.01 -19.93
CA THR A 377 -1.79 7.22 -20.05
C THR A 377 -2.85 7.36 -18.96
N LEU A 378 -3.09 6.30 -18.17
CA LEU A 378 -4.06 6.23 -17.07
C LEU A 378 -3.43 6.73 -15.75
N GLU A 379 -3.03 8.00 -15.70
CA GLU A 379 -2.19 8.56 -14.64
C GLU A 379 -2.79 8.45 -13.21
N SER A 380 -4.13 8.40 -13.10
CA SER A 380 -4.83 8.24 -11.81
C SER A 380 -4.98 6.79 -11.35
N LEU A 381 -4.49 5.80 -12.12
CA LEU A 381 -4.73 4.39 -11.85
C LEU A 381 -4.04 3.97 -10.54
N GLU A 382 -4.86 3.47 -9.61
CA GLU A 382 -4.44 3.02 -8.27
C GLU A 382 -4.40 1.50 -8.19
N GLU A 383 -5.33 0.81 -8.86
CA GLU A 383 -5.43 -0.64 -8.81
C GLU A 383 -5.71 -1.22 -10.20
N ILE A 384 -4.98 -2.28 -10.54
CA ILE A 384 -5.17 -3.01 -11.80
C ILE A 384 -5.20 -4.52 -11.59
N ASN A 385 -6.20 -5.16 -12.16
CA ASN A 385 -6.33 -6.61 -12.20
C ASN A 385 -6.13 -7.12 -13.64
N LEU A 386 -5.00 -7.80 -13.84
CA LEU A 386 -4.52 -8.42 -15.07
C LEU A 386 -4.50 -9.96 -14.97
N GLN A 387 -5.14 -10.52 -13.94
CA GLN A 387 -5.14 -11.96 -13.70
C GLN A 387 -5.64 -12.74 -14.93
N GLU A 388 -4.99 -13.86 -15.24
CA GLU A 388 -5.38 -14.75 -16.35
C GLU A 388 -5.46 -14.03 -17.71
N THR A 389 -4.53 -13.09 -17.95
CA THR A 389 -4.32 -12.46 -19.27
C THR A 389 -3.06 -13.02 -19.94
N ASN A 390 -2.92 -12.78 -21.24
CA ASN A 390 -1.78 -13.23 -22.06
C ASN A 390 -0.56 -12.28 -22.02
N ILE A 391 -0.49 -11.35 -21.07
CA ILE A 391 0.61 -10.40 -20.99
C ILE A 391 1.91 -11.10 -20.55
N VAL A 392 3.01 -10.61 -21.10
CA VAL A 392 4.38 -11.05 -20.80
C VAL A 392 5.26 -9.92 -20.29
N ASP A 393 4.88 -8.67 -20.58
CA ASP A 393 5.62 -7.47 -20.26
C ASP A 393 4.72 -6.49 -19.48
N ILE A 394 5.26 -5.94 -18.41
CA ILE A 394 4.62 -4.95 -17.53
C ILE A 394 5.34 -3.61 -17.51
N SER A 395 6.26 -3.37 -18.45
CA SER A 395 6.94 -2.09 -18.62
C SER A 395 5.99 -0.88 -18.65
N PRO A 396 4.79 -0.94 -19.26
CA PRO A 396 3.81 0.15 -19.19
C PRO A 396 3.32 0.52 -17.78
N LEU A 397 3.46 -0.39 -16.78
CA LEU A 397 3.12 -0.11 -15.37
C LEU A 397 4.17 0.74 -14.65
N ALA A 398 5.41 0.81 -15.18
CA ALA A 398 6.51 1.54 -14.55
C ALA A 398 6.18 3.03 -14.37
N GLU A 399 5.51 3.61 -15.36
CA GLU A 399 5.20 5.05 -15.44
C GLU A 399 3.96 5.48 -14.64
N LEU A 400 3.18 4.55 -14.06
CA LEU A 400 1.95 4.87 -13.32
C LEU A 400 2.25 5.31 -11.87
N PRO A 401 2.20 6.61 -11.51
CA PRO A 401 2.74 7.10 -10.24
C PRO A 401 1.90 6.69 -9.02
N ASN A 402 0.59 6.47 -9.24
CA ASN A 402 -0.39 6.24 -8.17
C ASN A 402 -0.70 4.76 -7.93
N LEU A 403 -0.03 3.84 -8.64
CA LEU A 403 -0.33 2.41 -8.63
C LEU A 403 0.03 1.78 -7.27
N LYS A 404 -0.98 1.27 -6.56
CA LYS A 404 -0.91 0.67 -5.22
C LYS A 404 -1.02 -0.84 -5.26
N VAL A 405 -1.91 -1.37 -6.10
CA VAL A 405 -2.25 -2.80 -6.14
C VAL A 405 -2.20 -3.31 -7.56
N ILE A 406 -1.46 -4.40 -7.77
CA ILE A 406 -1.33 -5.05 -9.07
C ILE A 406 -1.62 -6.53 -8.88
N ASN A 407 -2.59 -7.07 -9.62
CA ASN A 407 -2.79 -8.51 -9.72
C ASN A 407 -2.39 -9.01 -11.10
N ILE A 408 -1.30 -9.76 -11.17
CA ILE A 408 -0.77 -10.40 -12.39
C ILE A 408 -0.75 -11.93 -12.24
N ASN A 409 -1.59 -12.49 -11.35
CA ASN A 409 -1.68 -13.93 -11.16
C ASN A 409 -1.99 -14.65 -12.48
N GLN A 410 -1.41 -15.83 -12.67
CA GLN A 410 -1.67 -16.68 -13.84
C GLN A 410 -1.42 -15.98 -15.18
N THR A 411 -0.36 -15.17 -15.25
CA THR A 411 0.15 -14.54 -16.49
C THR A 411 1.49 -15.16 -16.89
N GLU A 412 2.01 -14.78 -18.06
CA GLU A 412 3.30 -15.27 -18.54
C GLU A 412 4.49 -14.35 -18.21
N ILE A 413 4.28 -13.37 -17.33
CA ILE A 413 5.31 -12.39 -16.92
C ILE A 413 6.49 -13.10 -16.24
N SER A 414 7.70 -12.75 -16.65
CA SER A 414 8.94 -13.28 -16.08
C SER A 414 9.83 -12.24 -15.38
N ASP A 415 9.60 -10.95 -15.67
CA ASP A 415 10.34 -9.84 -15.09
C ASP A 415 9.42 -8.90 -14.30
N ILE A 416 9.70 -8.76 -13.00
CA ILE A 416 9.00 -7.85 -12.08
C ILE A 416 9.76 -6.54 -11.86
N SER A 417 10.97 -6.41 -12.44
CA SER A 417 11.84 -5.26 -12.25
C SER A 417 11.25 -3.90 -12.65
N PRO A 418 10.30 -3.79 -13.61
CA PRO A 418 9.63 -2.51 -13.92
C PRO A 418 8.85 -1.89 -12.75
N LEU A 419 8.54 -2.68 -11.72
CA LEU A 419 7.82 -2.22 -10.52
C LEU A 419 8.75 -1.73 -9.40
N ASN A 420 10.07 -1.75 -9.61
CA ASN A 420 11.02 -1.28 -8.60
C ASN A 420 10.84 0.23 -8.31
N ASP A 421 11.07 0.61 -7.05
CA ASP A 421 11.11 2.00 -6.57
C ASP A 421 9.76 2.77 -6.71
N LYS A 422 8.66 2.06 -6.94
CA LYS A 422 7.32 2.64 -6.94
C LYS A 422 6.88 2.97 -5.51
N ASN A 423 6.97 4.24 -5.13
CA ASN A 423 6.68 4.71 -3.78
C ASN A 423 5.24 4.43 -3.28
N ALA A 424 4.27 4.43 -4.20
CA ALA A 424 2.87 4.18 -3.87
C ALA A 424 2.50 2.68 -3.82
N LEU A 425 3.38 1.80 -4.33
CA LEU A 425 3.09 0.37 -4.48
C LEU A 425 3.02 -0.30 -3.10
N GLN A 426 1.96 -1.07 -2.88
CA GLN A 426 1.67 -1.74 -1.62
C GLN A 426 1.63 -3.25 -1.79
N ARG A 427 0.97 -3.74 -2.85
CA ARG A 427 0.69 -5.17 -3.05
C ARG A 427 0.88 -5.57 -4.50
N VAL A 428 1.54 -6.71 -4.70
CA VAL A 428 1.67 -7.38 -6.00
C VAL A 428 1.31 -8.85 -5.84
N TYR A 429 0.23 -9.27 -6.50
CA TYR A 429 -0.15 -10.67 -6.64
C TYR A 429 0.49 -11.20 -7.92
N ALA A 430 1.39 -12.17 -7.80
CA ALA A 430 2.20 -12.70 -8.90
C ALA A 430 2.30 -14.23 -8.89
N ASP A 431 1.30 -14.91 -8.33
CA ASP A 431 1.25 -16.36 -8.31
C ASP A 431 1.05 -16.97 -9.69
N ARG A 432 1.64 -18.15 -9.91
CA ARG A 432 1.59 -18.87 -11.18
C ARG A 432 2.03 -17.99 -12.36
N THR A 433 3.02 -17.12 -12.13
CA THR A 433 3.75 -16.38 -13.17
C THR A 433 5.04 -17.11 -13.57
N ARG A 434 5.82 -16.55 -14.50
CA ARG A 434 7.16 -17.02 -14.85
C ARG A 434 8.27 -16.28 -14.10
N ILE A 435 7.94 -15.49 -13.07
CA ILE A 435 8.93 -14.81 -12.25
C ILE A 435 9.74 -15.87 -11.49
N SER A 436 11.05 -15.83 -11.60
CA SER A 436 11.91 -16.76 -10.85
C SER A 436 11.94 -16.40 -9.36
N GLU A 437 12.18 -17.38 -8.49
CA GLU A 437 12.38 -17.12 -7.05
C GLU A 437 13.49 -16.08 -6.80
N ALA A 438 14.59 -16.16 -7.56
CA ALA A 438 15.68 -15.19 -7.46
C ALA A 438 15.25 -13.75 -7.81
N SER A 439 14.43 -13.57 -8.85
CA SER A 439 13.91 -12.26 -9.24
C SER A 439 12.95 -11.70 -8.18
N ALA A 440 12.05 -12.54 -7.66
CA ALA A 440 11.13 -12.18 -6.58
C ALA A 440 11.87 -11.79 -5.29
N ASP A 441 12.95 -12.49 -4.96
CA ASP A 441 13.78 -12.19 -3.79
C ASP A 441 14.50 -10.83 -3.94
N ILE A 442 15.09 -10.58 -5.11
CA ILE A 442 15.72 -9.28 -5.43
C ILE A 442 14.68 -8.15 -5.31
N PHE A 443 13.50 -8.33 -5.90
CA PHE A 443 12.41 -7.37 -5.82
C PHE A 443 11.97 -7.11 -4.38
N SER A 444 11.79 -8.17 -3.59
CA SER A 444 11.36 -8.07 -2.20
C SER A 444 12.36 -7.33 -1.32
N ARG A 445 13.67 -7.54 -1.55
CA ARG A 445 14.75 -6.86 -0.83
C ARG A 445 14.83 -5.37 -1.15
N ARG A 446 14.64 -5.01 -2.42
CA ARG A 446 14.63 -3.61 -2.89
C ARG A 446 13.38 -2.87 -2.44
N ASN A 447 12.22 -3.52 -2.50
CA ASN A 447 10.92 -2.92 -2.22
C ASN A 447 10.36 -3.43 -0.89
N ARG A 448 11.06 -3.13 0.22
CA ARG A 448 10.78 -3.73 1.55
C ARG A 448 9.32 -3.57 2.02
N ARG A 449 8.67 -2.45 1.65
CA ARG A 449 7.28 -2.11 2.00
C ARG A 449 6.22 -2.79 1.13
N VAL A 450 6.62 -3.37 0.00
CA VAL A 450 5.69 -4.04 -0.92
C VAL A 450 5.48 -5.48 -0.45
N LEU A 451 4.22 -5.86 -0.32
CA LEU A 451 3.80 -7.24 -0.12
C LEU A 451 3.77 -7.93 -1.50
N LEU A 452 4.78 -8.75 -1.76
CA LEU A 452 4.83 -9.61 -2.95
C LEU A 452 4.26 -10.99 -2.60
N MET A 453 3.20 -11.39 -3.29
CA MET A 453 2.58 -12.70 -3.17
C MET A 453 2.98 -13.53 -4.39
N HIS A 454 3.89 -14.47 -4.18
CA HIS A 454 4.53 -15.24 -5.23
C HIS A 454 4.84 -16.65 -4.73
N HIS A 455 4.47 -17.67 -5.50
CA HIS A 455 4.58 -19.09 -5.14
C HIS A 455 3.81 -19.45 -3.85
N VAL A 456 2.63 -18.85 -3.68
CA VAL A 456 1.76 -18.96 -2.51
C VAL A 456 1.19 -20.36 -2.26
N GLU A 457 1.00 -21.17 -3.30
CA GLU A 457 0.49 -22.55 -3.11
C GLU A 457 1.34 -23.34 -2.11
N ASN A 458 2.65 -23.05 -2.08
CA ASN A 458 3.58 -23.66 -1.14
C ASN A 458 3.47 -23.08 0.28
N LEU A 459 2.93 -21.87 0.45
CA LEU A 459 2.83 -21.18 1.74
C LEU A 459 1.71 -21.74 2.60
N GLN A 460 0.59 -22.10 1.98
CA GLN A 460 -0.54 -22.68 2.70
C GLN A 460 -0.20 -24.11 3.17
N THR A 461 0.41 -24.92 2.30
CA THR A 461 0.96 -26.23 2.67
C THR A 461 2.08 -26.11 3.73
N TRP A 462 2.94 -25.10 3.62
CA TRP A 462 3.95 -24.82 4.64
C TRP A 462 3.33 -24.50 6.01
N TRP A 463 2.26 -23.69 6.05
CA TRP A 463 1.54 -23.37 7.28
C TRP A 463 0.88 -24.60 7.92
N GLU A 464 0.24 -25.44 7.11
CA GLU A 464 -0.36 -26.70 7.56
C GLU A 464 0.68 -27.66 8.13
N GLY A 465 1.86 -27.74 7.52
CA GLY A 465 2.99 -28.55 7.98
C GLY A 465 3.79 -27.96 9.14
N LEU A 466 3.48 -26.73 9.58
CA LEU A 466 4.25 -26.02 10.60
C LEU A 466 4.03 -26.65 11.99
N PRO A 467 5.06 -26.75 12.85
CA PRO A 467 4.86 -27.16 14.24
C PRO A 467 3.92 -26.21 14.99
N GLU A 468 3.20 -26.71 15.99
CA GLU A 468 2.24 -25.92 16.77
C GLU A 468 2.90 -24.70 17.45
N ALA A 469 4.08 -24.88 18.03
CA ALA A 469 4.84 -23.79 18.67
C ALA A 469 5.13 -22.64 17.71
N TRP A 470 5.46 -22.94 16.46
CA TRP A 470 5.68 -21.94 15.40
C TRP A 470 4.38 -21.22 15.01
N ARG A 471 3.25 -21.94 14.91
CA ARG A 471 1.96 -21.30 14.64
C ARG A 471 1.53 -20.37 15.78
N LEU A 472 1.80 -20.73 17.02
CA LEU A 472 1.50 -19.87 18.18
C LEU A 472 2.30 -18.57 18.13
N VAL A 473 3.61 -18.64 17.95
CA VAL A 473 4.47 -17.45 17.84
C VAL A 473 4.06 -16.56 16.67
N LEU A 474 3.83 -17.15 15.49
CA LEU A 474 3.36 -16.38 14.34
C LEU A 474 1.97 -15.79 14.54
N GLY A 475 1.11 -16.48 15.30
CA GLY A 475 -0.19 -15.95 15.75
C GLY A 475 -0.08 -14.73 16.64
N GLU A 476 0.95 -14.62 17.48
CA GLU A 476 1.22 -13.42 18.26
C GLU A 476 1.78 -12.27 17.40
N ILE A 477 2.62 -12.59 16.40
CA ILE A 477 3.14 -11.59 15.44
C ILE A 477 2.03 -11.04 14.55
N ASN A 478 1.11 -11.91 14.11
CA ASN A 478 -0.03 -11.54 13.29
C ASN A 478 -1.32 -12.20 13.83
N PRO A 479 -2.15 -11.47 14.60
CA PRO A 479 -3.39 -12.00 15.17
C PRO A 479 -4.36 -12.58 14.14
N GLU A 480 -4.28 -12.16 12.88
CA GLU A 480 -5.08 -12.71 11.78
C GLU A 480 -4.78 -14.21 11.53
N LEU A 481 -3.61 -14.70 11.98
CA LEU A 481 -3.22 -16.10 11.91
C LEU A 481 -3.88 -16.99 12.99
N LYS A 482 -4.55 -16.39 13.98
CA LYS A 482 -5.35 -17.13 14.98
C LYS A 482 -6.70 -17.63 14.43
N LYS A 483 -7.07 -17.21 13.20
CA LYS A 483 -8.27 -17.68 12.50
C LYS A 483 -8.12 -19.14 12.09
N SER A 484 -9.24 -19.87 11.98
CA SER A 484 -9.26 -21.31 11.64
C SER A 484 -8.61 -21.65 10.30
N THR A 485 -8.55 -20.69 9.37
CA THR A 485 -7.85 -20.78 8.09
C THR A 485 -7.20 -19.41 7.78
N PRO A 486 -5.90 -19.24 8.01
CA PRO A 486 -5.25 -17.97 7.67
C PRO A 486 -5.24 -17.75 6.16
N THR A 487 -5.39 -16.49 5.76
CA THR A 487 -5.30 -16.11 4.36
C THR A 487 -3.84 -16.11 3.90
N VAL A 488 -3.65 -16.23 2.59
CA VAL A 488 -2.32 -16.08 1.98
C VAL A 488 -1.67 -14.75 2.36
N GLU A 489 -2.47 -13.68 2.38
CA GLU A 489 -1.99 -12.33 2.71
C GLU A 489 -1.44 -12.29 4.14
N SER A 490 -2.16 -12.86 5.10
CA SER A 490 -1.70 -12.87 6.49
C SER A 490 -0.46 -13.73 6.69
N LEU A 491 -0.33 -14.84 5.97
CA LEU A 491 0.87 -15.68 5.96
C LEU A 491 2.06 -14.97 5.33
N THR A 492 1.85 -14.32 4.18
CA THR A 492 2.90 -13.61 3.43
C THR A 492 3.41 -12.42 4.25
N TYR A 493 2.51 -11.72 4.93
CA TYR A 493 2.85 -10.66 5.86
C TYR A 493 3.72 -11.18 7.01
N ALA A 494 3.34 -12.30 7.63
CA ALA A 494 4.06 -12.86 8.77
C ALA A 494 5.49 -13.27 8.43
N ILE A 495 5.74 -13.82 7.23
CA ILE A 495 7.10 -14.18 6.78
C ILE A 495 7.89 -12.98 6.21
N GLY A 496 7.24 -11.83 6.05
CA GLY A 496 7.81 -10.60 5.47
C GLY A 496 8.48 -9.65 6.45
N VAL A 497 8.58 -10.02 7.73
CA VAL A 497 9.15 -9.21 8.81
C VAL A 497 10.69 -9.16 8.76
N ASP A 498 11.28 -8.07 9.26
CA ASP A 498 12.72 -7.89 9.41
C ASP A 498 13.25 -8.27 10.81
N SER A 499 12.36 -8.38 11.79
CA SER A 499 12.65 -8.85 13.14
C SER A 499 11.72 -9.99 13.50
N LEU A 500 12.29 -11.09 13.98
CA LEU A 500 11.56 -12.26 14.45
C LEU A 500 11.97 -12.57 15.89
N ASP A 501 11.02 -12.42 16.81
CA ASP A 501 11.18 -12.81 18.19
C ASP A 501 10.37 -14.09 18.46
N ILE A 502 11.09 -15.17 18.75
CA ILE A 502 10.55 -16.48 19.12
C ILE A 502 10.92 -16.87 20.56
N SER A 503 11.33 -15.90 21.39
CA SER A 503 11.80 -16.14 22.74
C SER A 503 10.73 -16.73 23.68
N GLY A 504 11.15 -17.54 24.64
CA GLY A 504 10.27 -18.21 25.61
C GLY A 504 9.30 -19.22 25.02
N SER A 505 9.46 -19.57 23.73
CA SER A 505 8.58 -20.50 23.03
C SER A 505 9.06 -21.95 23.15
N ALA A 506 8.16 -22.90 22.91
CA ALA A 506 8.49 -24.33 22.85
C ALA A 506 9.17 -24.75 21.53
N ILE A 507 9.76 -23.81 20.78
CA ILE A 507 10.43 -24.08 19.51
C ILE A 507 11.80 -24.72 19.79
N MET A 508 12.08 -25.80 19.06
CA MET A 508 13.34 -26.56 19.20
C MET A 508 14.22 -26.48 17.94
N THR A 509 13.66 -26.09 16.79
CA THR A 509 14.38 -26.04 15.51
C THR A 509 14.08 -24.77 14.73
N LEU A 510 15.11 -24.25 14.06
CA LEU A 510 15.05 -23.02 13.25
C LEU A 510 14.70 -23.27 11.78
N GLY A 511 14.32 -24.50 11.39
CA GLY A 511 14.01 -24.84 10.00
C GLY A 511 13.02 -23.87 9.32
N PRO A 512 11.92 -23.47 9.98
CA PRO A 512 10.98 -22.49 9.41
C PRO A 512 11.54 -21.09 9.17
N VAL A 513 12.63 -20.68 9.82
CA VAL A 513 13.28 -19.36 9.62
C VAL A 513 13.72 -19.17 8.17
N LEU A 514 13.96 -20.25 7.42
CA LEU A 514 14.29 -20.22 5.99
C LEU A 514 13.24 -19.51 5.12
N LYS A 515 11.99 -19.36 5.60
CA LYS A 515 10.95 -18.59 4.91
C LYS A 515 11.05 -17.07 5.10
N PHE A 516 11.78 -16.60 6.12
CA PHE A 516 11.88 -15.19 6.49
C PHE A 516 13.04 -14.52 5.76
N ARG A 517 12.90 -14.32 4.45
CA ARG A 517 14.02 -13.85 3.59
C ARG A 517 14.47 -12.40 3.82
N LYS A 518 13.71 -11.64 4.63
CA LYS A 518 13.98 -10.24 4.97
C LYS A 518 14.55 -10.07 6.40
N ILE A 519 14.75 -11.15 7.15
CA ILE A 519 15.12 -11.08 8.56
C ILE A 519 16.53 -10.52 8.76
N ASN A 520 16.63 -9.50 9.61
CA ASN A 520 17.88 -8.91 10.08
C ASN A 520 18.11 -9.20 11.58
N HIS A 521 17.04 -9.36 12.35
CA HIS A 521 17.10 -9.56 13.79
C HIS A 521 16.37 -10.85 14.17
N LEU A 522 17.06 -11.76 14.84
CA LEU A 522 16.50 -13.02 15.31
C LEU A 522 16.73 -13.17 16.81
N ASN A 523 15.65 -13.27 17.57
CA ASN A 523 15.68 -13.57 19.00
C ASN A 523 15.03 -14.94 19.27
N PHE A 524 15.78 -15.87 19.85
CA PHE A 524 15.29 -17.17 20.30
C PHE A 524 15.75 -17.50 21.73
N ASP A 525 15.84 -16.47 22.57
CA ASP A 525 16.14 -16.59 24.00
C ASP A 525 15.16 -17.55 24.71
N ASP A 526 15.63 -18.25 25.74
CA ASP A 526 14.80 -19.14 26.57
C ASP A 526 14.07 -20.23 25.76
N THR A 527 14.76 -20.82 24.78
CA THR A 527 14.29 -21.95 23.96
C THR A 527 15.22 -23.15 24.07
N GLU A 528 14.78 -24.32 23.60
CA GLU A 528 15.59 -25.55 23.57
C GLU A 528 16.37 -25.71 22.25
N ILE A 529 16.59 -24.62 21.50
CA ILE A 529 17.31 -24.65 20.22
C ILE A 529 18.78 -25.00 20.45
N GLN A 530 19.28 -25.94 19.64
CA GLN A 530 20.69 -26.36 19.63
C GLN A 530 21.38 -26.14 18.29
N ASP A 531 20.66 -26.37 17.18
CA ASP A 531 21.21 -26.38 15.83
C ASP A 531 20.96 -25.07 15.09
N LEU A 532 22.05 -24.41 14.69
CA LEU A 532 22.04 -23.16 13.92
C LEU A 532 22.22 -23.38 12.42
N ALA A 533 22.32 -24.62 11.93
CA ALA A 533 22.50 -24.90 10.50
C ALA A 533 21.51 -24.16 9.57
N PRO A 534 20.21 -23.98 9.92
CA PRO A 534 19.28 -23.20 9.10
C PRO A 534 19.69 -21.73 8.86
N LEU A 535 20.59 -21.17 9.67
CA LEU A 535 21.01 -19.77 9.55
C LEU A 535 22.16 -19.56 8.56
N THR A 536 22.84 -20.62 8.11
CA THR A 536 24.10 -20.57 7.34
C THR A 536 24.07 -19.63 6.13
N ASP A 537 22.94 -19.55 5.43
CA ASP A 537 22.77 -18.75 4.21
C ASP A 537 21.93 -17.48 4.39
N ILE A 538 21.53 -17.14 5.62
CA ILE A 538 20.72 -15.96 5.90
C ILE A 538 21.62 -14.74 6.07
N ARG A 539 22.24 -14.32 4.96
CA ARG A 539 23.23 -13.22 4.89
C ARG A 539 22.70 -11.83 5.23
N THR A 540 21.40 -11.72 5.49
CA THR A 540 20.74 -10.48 5.92
C THR A 540 20.82 -10.27 7.45
N LEU A 541 21.16 -11.31 8.22
CA LEU A 541 21.23 -11.22 9.68
C LEU A 541 22.30 -10.23 10.15
N VAL A 542 21.88 -9.34 11.04
CA VAL A 542 22.67 -8.30 11.70
C VAL A 542 22.79 -8.57 13.19
N SER A 543 21.72 -9.05 13.84
CA SER A 543 21.76 -9.43 15.25
C SER A 543 21.09 -10.77 15.51
N ILE A 544 21.71 -11.55 16.41
CA ILE A 544 21.18 -12.82 16.89
C ILE A 544 21.26 -12.86 18.41
N SER A 545 20.15 -13.21 19.06
CA SER A 545 20.08 -13.53 20.49
C SER A 545 19.56 -14.95 20.67
N GLY A 546 20.30 -15.75 21.43
CA GLY A 546 20.01 -17.14 21.77
C GLY A 546 20.41 -17.43 23.22
N LYS A 547 19.98 -16.57 24.14
CA LYS A 547 20.26 -16.69 25.57
C LYS A 547 19.60 -17.91 26.17
N ASN A 548 20.28 -18.56 27.10
CA ASN A 548 19.73 -19.71 27.83
C ASN A 548 19.20 -20.80 26.87
N THR A 549 19.99 -21.10 25.83
CA THR A 549 19.70 -22.13 24.83
C THR A 549 20.66 -23.30 24.93
N LYS A 550 20.50 -24.31 24.07
CA LYS A 550 21.36 -25.49 23.98
C LYS A 550 22.41 -25.40 22.88
N VAL A 551 22.60 -24.21 22.30
CA VAL A 551 23.56 -23.95 21.23
C VAL A 551 24.98 -24.21 21.73
N LYS A 552 25.73 -25.03 20.97
CA LYS A 552 27.15 -25.35 21.23
C LYS A 552 28.09 -24.89 20.13
N ASN A 553 27.61 -24.99 18.90
CA ASN A 553 28.39 -24.79 17.69
C ASN A 553 27.97 -23.49 17.00
N LEU A 554 28.93 -22.57 16.85
CA LEU A 554 28.71 -21.29 16.18
C LEU A 554 29.18 -21.28 14.71
N GLN A 555 29.75 -22.38 14.21
CA GLN A 555 30.20 -22.52 12.82
C GLN A 555 29.18 -22.06 11.76
N PRO A 556 27.85 -22.32 11.89
CA PRO A 556 26.87 -21.83 10.94
C PRO A 556 26.85 -20.30 10.78
N LEU A 557 27.36 -19.55 11.75
CA LEU A 557 27.41 -18.08 11.72
C LEU A 557 28.66 -17.53 11.03
N ALA A 558 29.69 -18.35 10.80
CA ALA A 558 31.03 -17.91 10.41
C ALA A 558 31.10 -17.06 9.13
N ASN A 559 30.15 -17.23 8.22
CA ASN A 559 30.10 -16.52 6.92
C ASN A 559 29.06 -15.38 6.87
N LEU A 560 28.38 -15.09 7.98
CA LEU A 560 27.36 -14.05 8.05
C LEU A 560 28.03 -12.68 8.30
N SER A 561 28.68 -12.15 7.27
CA SER A 561 29.55 -10.97 7.36
C SER A 561 28.87 -9.66 7.77
N GLU A 562 27.53 -9.63 7.82
CA GLU A 562 26.73 -8.48 8.28
C GLU A 562 26.41 -8.53 9.78
N LEU A 563 26.80 -9.59 10.50
CA LEU A 563 26.59 -9.70 11.93
C LEU A 563 27.39 -8.64 12.71
N VAL A 564 26.67 -7.95 13.60
CA VAL A 564 27.19 -6.90 14.48
C VAL A 564 27.01 -7.29 15.95
N TYR A 565 25.93 -7.98 16.28
CA TYR A 565 25.53 -8.28 17.66
C TYR A 565 25.22 -9.78 17.83
N LEU A 566 25.88 -10.42 18.78
CA LEU A 566 25.63 -11.80 19.18
C LEU A 566 25.47 -11.91 20.70
N ASP A 567 24.38 -12.55 21.15
CA ASP A 567 24.19 -12.87 22.57
C ASP A 567 23.81 -14.34 22.75
N PHE A 568 24.74 -15.10 23.32
CA PHE A 568 24.63 -16.50 23.68
C PHE A 568 24.93 -16.71 25.17
N SER A 569 24.62 -15.70 26.01
CA SER A 569 24.74 -15.88 27.47
C SER A 569 23.90 -17.06 27.95
N LYS A 570 24.47 -17.88 28.85
CA LYS A 570 23.89 -19.14 29.36
C LYS A 570 23.64 -20.22 28.30
N ALA A 571 24.19 -20.07 27.09
CA ALA A 571 24.26 -21.16 26.14
C ALA A 571 25.41 -22.13 26.47
N GLU A 572 25.53 -23.20 25.69
CA GLU A 572 26.56 -24.24 25.86
C GLU A 572 27.70 -24.09 24.84
N VAL A 573 27.98 -22.86 24.40
CA VAL A 573 29.04 -22.53 23.42
C VAL A 573 30.40 -22.91 23.97
N ALA A 574 31.14 -23.73 23.20
CA ALA A 574 32.44 -24.26 23.62
C ALA A 574 33.65 -23.52 23.01
N THR A 575 33.51 -22.99 21.79
CA THR A 575 34.61 -22.31 21.07
C THR A 575 34.11 -21.05 20.37
N LEU A 576 34.99 -20.06 20.25
CA LEU A 576 34.81 -18.77 19.58
C LEU A 576 35.55 -18.69 18.24
N THR A 577 36.37 -19.68 17.90
CA THR A 577 37.21 -19.69 16.68
C THR A 577 36.41 -19.49 15.39
N ASP A 578 35.17 -20.02 15.35
CA ASP A 578 34.23 -19.84 14.23
C ASP A 578 33.89 -18.37 13.94
N LEU A 579 34.04 -17.48 14.93
CA LEU A 579 33.67 -16.07 14.82
C LEU A 579 34.83 -15.18 14.35
N PHE A 580 36.07 -15.68 14.26
CA PHE A 580 37.26 -14.86 13.99
C PHE A 580 37.21 -14.12 12.63
N GLY A 581 36.37 -14.60 11.69
CA GLY A 581 36.15 -13.98 10.39
C GLY A 581 35.14 -12.82 10.36
N LEU A 582 34.38 -12.59 11.43
CA LEU A 582 33.27 -11.63 11.47
C LEU A 582 33.76 -10.20 11.73
N LYS A 583 34.28 -9.55 10.69
CA LYS A 583 34.90 -8.21 10.79
C LYS A 583 33.99 -7.07 11.26
N LYS A 584 32.67 -7.26 11.26
CA LYS A 584 31.68 -6.27 11.71
C LYS A 584 31.15 -6.55 13.12
N LEU A 585 31.60 -7.63 13.76
CA LEU A 585 31.12 -8.01 15.08
C LEU A 585 31.62 -6.99 16.12
N GLU A 586 30.68 -6.28 16.74
CA GLU A 586 30.96 -5.23 17.73
C GLU A 586 30.62 -5.69 19.15
N TYR A 587 29.68 -6.62 19.30
CA TYR A 587 29.22 -7.13 20.59
C TYR A 587 29.09 -8.66 20.58
N LEU A 588 29.71 -9.29 21.56
CA LEU A 588 29.61 -10.74 21.81
C LEU A 588 29.39 -11.01 23.29
N ASN A 589 28.25 -11.57 23.63
CA ASN A 589 27.98 -12.03 24.99
C ASN A 589 27.93 -13.56 25.04
N VAL A 590 28.85 -14.16 25.78
CA VAL A 590 28.95 -15.61 26.02
C VAL A 590 29.04 -15.88 27.51
N ASP A 591 28.44 -15.01 28.33
CA ASP A 591 28.52 -15.15 29.77
C ASP A 591 27.96 -16.48 30.26
N THR A 592 28.64 -17.09 31.23
CA THR A 592 28.38 -18.44 31.76
C THR A 592 28.48 -19.60 30.76
N ALA A 593 28.79 -19.34 29.48
CA ALA A 593 29.06 -20.41 28.52
C ALA A 593 30.44 -21.07 28.80
N PRO A 594 30.59 -22.38 28.55
CA PRO A 594 31.82 -23.11 28.81
C PRO A 594 32.86 -22.91 27.69
N ILE A 595 33.19 -21.65 27.39
CA ILE A 595 34.18 -21.31 26.35
C ILE A 595 35.60 -21.67 26.77
N GLU A 596 36.48 -21.92 25.80
CA GLU A 596 37.92 -22.03 26.02
C GLU A 596 38.53 -20.63 26.31
N GLU A 597 38.85 -20.34 27.58
CA GLU A 597 39.33 -19.00 28.00
C GLU A 597 40.62 -18.54 27.29
N ASN A 598 41.45 -19.46 26.79
CA ASN A 598 42.63 -19.15 25.99
C ASN A 598 42.32 -18.57 24.60
N GLU A 599 41.09 -18.72 24.10
CA GLU A 599 40.66 -18.12 22.83
C GLU A 599 40.32 -16.62 23.00
N VAL A 600 40.05 -16.16 24.23
CA VAL A 600 39.64 -14.77 24.49
C VAL A 600 40.73 -13.77 24.10
N PRO A 601 42.01 -13.93 24.49
CA PRO A 601 43.06 -13.01 24.04
C PRO A 601 43.31 -13.07 22.53
N GLU A 602 43.01 -14.20 21.87
CA GLU A 602 43.15 -14.35 20.42
C GLU A 602 42.09 -13.54 19.67
N ILE A 603 40.81 -13.66 20.06
CA ILE A 603 39.74 -12.88 19.42
C ILE A 603 39.90 -11.38 19.67
N LEU A 604 40.35 -10.97 20.86
CA LEU A 604 40.62 -9.57 21.19
C LEU A 604 41.87 -9.01 20.49
N GLU A 605 42.80 -9.86 20.03
CA GLU A 605 43.89 -9.42 19.16
C GLU A 605 43.39 -9.12 17.74
N LEU A 606 42.46 -9.94 17.24
CA LEU A 606 41.87 -9.78 15.91
C LEU A 606 40.81 -8.67 15.88
N MET A 607 40.09 -8.47 16.98
CA MET A 607 38.99 -7.51 17.13
C MET A 607 39.17 -6.68 18.42
N PRO A 608 40.08 -5.68 18.43
CA PRO A 608 40.39 -4.91 19.64
C PRO A 608 39.21 -4.10 20.21
N ASP A 609 38.26 -3.72 19.35
CA ASP A 609 37.09 -2.94 19.72
C ASP A 609 35.87 -3.82 20.10
N LEU A 610 36.02 -5.15 20.08
CA LEU A 610 34.94 -6.08 20.40
C LEU A 610 34.54 -5.95 21.87
N HIS A 611 33.26 -5.68 22.10
CA HIS A 611 32.68 -5.72 23.42
C HIS A 611 32.33 -7.17 23.80
N LEU A 612 33.25 -7.83 24.50
CA LEU A 612 33.13 -9.23 24.91
C LEU A 612 32.67 -9.36 26.37
N ILE A 613 31.52 -10.00 26.59
CA ILE A 613 30.99 -10.34 27.92
C ILE A 613 31.18 -11.83 28.18
N TYR A 614 31.91 -12.16 29.25
CA TYR A 614 32.17 -13.53 29.71
C TYR A 614 32.63 -13.51 31.16
N ARG A 615 32.44 -14.58 31.94
CA ARG A 615 32.87 -14.70 33.36
C ARG A 615 32.39 -13.57 34.29
N THR A 616 31.17 -13.04 34.09
CA THR A 616 30.62 -11.91 34.87
C THR A 616 30.71 -12.14 36.38
N SER A 617 30.33 -13.32 36.88
CA SER A 617 30.33 -13.61 38.32
C SER A 617 31.72 -13.51 38.96
N ILE A 618 32.77 -13.87 38.22
CA ILE A 618 34.17 -13.75 38.66
C ILE A 618 34.56 -12.28 38.72
N LEU A 619 34.23 -11.50 37.68
CA LEU A 619 34.57 -10.08 37.61
C LEU A 619 33.84 -9.25 38.68
N SER A 620 32.54 -9.49 38.88
CA SER A 620 31.77 -8.82 39.93
C SER A 620 32.35 -9.10 41.31
N SER A 621 32.64 -10.37 41.61
CA SER A 621 33.28 -10.75 42.89
C SER A 621 34.68 -10.13 43.04
N TRP A 622 35.46 -10.09 41.96
CA TRP A 622 36.77 -9.43 41.94
C TRP A 622 36.65 -7.93 42.27
N TRP A 623 35.71 -7.22 41.63
CA TRP A 623 35.50 -5.78 41.85
C TRP A 623 34.99 -5.48 43.26
N GLU A 624 34.03 -6.25 43.76
CA GLU A 624 33.49 -6.08 45.12
C GLU A 624 34.59 -6.18 46.18
N ASN A 625 35.47 -7.19 46.03
CA ASN A 625 36.57 -7.46 46.95
C ASN A 625 37.84 -6.62 46.69
N LEU A 626 37.83 -5.74 45.68
CA LEU A 626 38.98 -4.92 45.33
C LEU A 626 39.19 -3.79 46.37
N GLU A 627 40.44 -3.58 46.79
CA GLU A 627 40.77 -2.50 47.72
C GLU A 627 40.41 -1.12 47.14
N ASP A 628 39.95 -0.18 47.98
CA ASP A 628 39.51 1.16 47.54
C ASP A 628 40.58 1.94 46.75
N ARG A 629 41.86 1.72 47.07
CA ARG A 629 42.98 2.32 46.34
C ARG A 629 43.06 1.82 44.90
N TRP A 630 42.78 0.54 44.69
CA TRP A 630 42.71 -0.07 43.37
C TRP A 630 41.46 0.36 42.62
N LYS A 631 40.29 0.43 43.27
CA LYS A 631 39.07 0.99 42.68
C LYS A 631 39.29 2.42 42.18
N SER A 632 39.89 3.26 43.02
CA SER A 632 40.24 4.66 42.69
C SER A 632 41.22 4.75 41.52
N LEU A 633 42.21 3.85 41.48
CA LEU A 633 43.19 3.77 40.37
C LEU A 633 42.50 3.41 39.05
N MET A 634 41.63 2.38 39.06
CA MET A 634 40.88 1.94 37.87
C MET A 634 39.97 3.05 37.35
N GLN A 635 39.19 3.66 38.24
CA GLN A 635 38.30 4.78 37.89
C GLN A 635 39.09 5.98 37.33
N SER A 636 40.24 6.32 37.93
CA SER A 636 41.08 7.40 37.42
C SER A 636 41.69 7.08 36.05
N TYR A 637 42.13 5.84 35.82
CA TYR A 637 42.74 5.43 34.55
C TYR A 637 41.72 5.44 33.41
N PHE A 638 40.55 4.87 33.64
CA PHE A 638 39.47 4.78 32.65
C PHE A 638 38.56 6.01 32.61
N ASN A 639 38.88 7.06 33.38
CA ASN A 639 38.12 8.31 33.45
C ASN A 639 36.63 8.06 33.78
N ALA A 640 36.37 7.23 34.79
CA ALA A 640 35.02 6.88 35.24
C ALA A 640 34.67 7.55 36.57
N SER A 641 33.50 8.21 36.61
CA SER A 641 32.99 8.91 37.80
C SER A 641 32.09 8.06 38.69
N GLU A 642 31.63 6.92 38.18
CA GLU A 642 30.67 6.03 38.83
C GLU A 642 31.27 4.63 39.02
N GLU A 643 30.60 3.78 39.79
CA GLU A 643 30.96 2.36 39.86
C GLU A 643 30.67 1.71 38.50
N PRO A 644 31.59 0.86 37.98
CA PRO A 644 31.40 0.22 36.69
C PRO A 644 30.23 -0.76 36.75
N ASP A 645 29.35 -0.71 35.75
CA ASP A 645 28.40 -1.78 35.48
C ASP A 645 29.12 -2.99 34.85
N THR A 646 28.37 -4.07 34.62
CA THR A 646 28.91 -5.31 34.05
C THR A 646 29.67 -5.06 32.74
N GLU A 647 29.06 -4.33 31.82
CA GLU A 647 29.64 -4.02 30.51
C GLU A 647 30.95 -3.21 30.63
N THR A 648 30.92 -2.17 31.46
CA THR A 648 32.09 -1.32 31.73
C THR A 648 33.24 -2.13 32.32
N LEU A 649 32.95 -3.02 33.26
CA LEU A 649 33.96 -3.87 33.91
C LEU A 649 34.64 -4.84 32.93
N HIS A 650 33.88 -5.42 32.01
CA HIS A 650 34.43 -6.26 30.95
C HIS A 650 35.29 -5.47 29.98
N ARG A 651 34.84 -4.26 29.61
CA ARG A 651 35.62 -3.35 28.75
C ARG A 651 36.97 -2.99 29.38
N TRP A 652 36.98 -2.63 30.66
CA TRP A 652 38.21 -2.32 31.37
C TRP A 652 39.16 -3.52 31.38
N THR A 653 38.66 -4.68 31.80
CA THR A 653 39.49 -5.90 31.96
C THR A 653 39.88 -6.58 30.63
N SER A 654 39.29 -6.17 29.51
CA SER A 654 39.70 -6.59 28.16
C SER A 654 40.73 -5.67 27.51
N SER A 655 41.09 -4.56 28.19
CA SER A 655 42.07 -3.59 27.68
C SER A 655 43.45 -4.22 27.50
N SER A 656 44.10 -3.89 26.38
CA SER A 656 45.44 -4.37 26.07
C SER A 656 46.55 -3.54 26.73
N GLU A 657 46.19 -2.42 27.36
CA GLU A 657 47.12 -1.51 28.03
C GLU A 657 46.61 -1.13 29.42
N PHE A 658 47.53 -1.02 30.37
CA PHE A 658 47.24 -0.49 31.71
C PHE A 658 48.44 0.25 32.30
N ALA A 659 48.18 1.37 32.99
CA ALA A 659 49.22 2.15 33.66
C ALA A 659 48.90 2.37 35.14
N ILE A 660 49.94 2.21 35.97
CA ILE A 660 49.91 2.43 37.41
C ILE A 660 50.91 3.56 37.72
N GLU A 661 50.38 4.76 37.95
CA GLU A 661 51.20 5.95 38.18
C GLU A 661 50.98 6.51 39.59
N ARG A 662 52.05 6.60 40.39
CA ARG A 662 52.04 7.24 41.72
C ARG A 662 50.97 6.69 42.67
N ALA A 663 50.61 5.41 42.50
CA ALA A 663 49.59 4.75 43.29
C ALA A 663 50.19 4.12 44.54
N ALA A 664 49.58 4.37 45.71
CA ALA A 664 49.99 3.78 46.98
C ALA A 664 49.44 2.36 47.18
N ILE A 665 49.68 1.46 46.22
CA ILE A 665 49.25 0.06 46.25
C ILE A 665 50.35 -0.85 46.84
N SER A 666 49.94 -1.97 47.43
CA SER A 666 50.83 -2.92 48.14
C SER A 666 51.17 -4.17 47.32
N THR A 667 50.36 -4.52 46.32
CA THR A 667 50.48 -5.73 45.51
C THR A 667 50.00 -5.45 44.08
N LEU A 668 50.57 -6.16 43.10
CA LEU A 668 50.15 -6.12 41.69
C LEU A 668 49.09 -7.16 41.34
N ARG A 669 48.74 -8.07 42.27
CA ARG A 669 47.85 -9.21 42.00
C ARG A 669 46.52 -8.87 41.31
N PRO A 670 45.84 -7.74 41.59
CA PRO A 670 44.60 -7.39 40.89
C PRO A 670 44.71 -7.27 39.37
N ILE A 671 45.90 -7.09 38.81
CA ILE A 671 46.10 -6.96 37.36
C ILE A 671 45.91 -8.28 36.60
N LEU A 672 45.95 -9.43 37.28
CA LEU A 672 45.79 -10.74 36.64
C LEU A 672 44.42 -10.94 35.96
N VAL A 673 43.43 -10.09 36.30
CA VAL A 673 42.12 -10.12 35.65
C VAL A 673 42.19 -9.64 34.18
N PHE A 674 43.22 -8.88 33.81
CA PHE A 674 43.39 -8.34 32.46
C PHE A 674 43.96 -9.39 31.52
N VAL A 675 43.08 -10.18 30.90
CA VAL A 675 43.48 -11.34 30.08
C VAL A 675 44.12 -10.97 28.75
N ASN A 676 43.95 -9.74 28.29
CA ASN A 676 44.48 -9.25 27.01
C ASN A 676 45.66 -8.27 27.20
N LEU A 677 46.19 -8.14 28.42
CA LEU A 677 47.20 -7.13 28.74
C LEU A 677 48.51 -7.38 27.98
N ARG A 678 48.89 -6.43 27.14
CA ARG A 678 50.09 -6.45 26.28
C ARG A 678 51.05 -5.31 26.60
N GLU A 679 50.55 -4.22 27.17
CA GLU A 679 51.37 -3.12 27.67
C GLU A 679 51.08 -2.84 29.15
N LEU A 680 52.12 -2.81 29.97
CA LEU A 680 52.04 -2.45 31.37
C LEU A 680 53.08 -1.39 31.73
N ARG A 681 52.60 -0.27 32.28
CA ARG A 681 53.46 0.81 32.81
C ARG A 681 53.28 0.95 34.31
N ILE A 682 54.37 0.91 35.06
CA ILE A 682 54.43 1.05 36.51
C ILE A 682 55.44 2.17 36.80
N HIS A 683 54.96 3.29 37.36
CA HIS A 683 55.78 4.45 37.63
C HIS A 683 55.59 4.96 39.06
N ASN A 684 56.69 5.02 39.81
CA ASN A 684 56.70 5.53 41.18
C ASN A 684 55.68 4.84 42.10
N VAL A 685 55.75 3.51 42.15
CA VAL A 685 54.84 2.67 42.94
C VAL A 685 55.63 1.97 44.06
N PRO A 686 55.17 1.99 45.32
CA PRO A 686 55.89 1.44 46.47
C PRO A 686 55.71 -0.09 46.64
N VAL A 687 55.55 -0.83 45.53
CA VAL A 687 55.45 -2.30 45.54
C VAL A 687 56.85 -2.89 45.61
N THR A 688 57.06 -3.87 46.49
CA THR A 688 58.34 -4.60 46.61
C THR A 688 58.30 -6.00 46.00
N ASP A 689 57.11 -6.60 45.90
CA ASP A 689 56.93 -7.93 45.30
C ASP A 689 56.37 -7.81 43.88
N PHE A 690 57.20 -8.16 42.90
CA PHE A 690 56.87 -8.12 41.47
C PHE A 690 56.69 -9.52 40.87
N SER A 691 56.59 -10.56 41.69
CA SER A 691 56.46 -11.95 41.21
C SER A 691 55.25 -12.17 40.30
N THR A 692 54.14 -11.45 40.53
CA THR A 692 52.93 -11.46 39.70
C THR A 692 53.20 -11.14 38.23
N LEU A 693 54.23 -10.34 37.92
CA LEU A 693 54.55 -9.99 36.53
C LEU A 693 54.87 -11.22 35.68
N GLY A 694 55.42 -12.28 36.29
CA GLY A 694 55.74 -13.50 35.57
C GLY A 694 54.51 -14.28 35.05
N GLU A 695 53.30 -13.96 35.53
CA GLU A 695 52.05 -14.60 35.09
C GLU A 695 51.43 -13.90 33.87
N LEU A 696 51.91 -12.72 33.48
CA LEU A 696 51.37 -11.90 32.39
C LEU A 696 52.05 -12.21 31.05
N GLU A 697 51.97 -13.47 30.60
CA GLU A 697 52.76 -13.99 29.48
C GLU A 697 52.52 -13.31 28.11
N LEU A 698 51.43 -12.55 27.98
CA LEU A 698 51.08 -11.80 26.77
C LEU A 698 51.75 -10.42 26.65
N LEU A 699 52.47 -9.97 27.69
CA LEU A 699 53.15 -8.67 27.67
C LEU A 699 54.16 -8.57 26.53
N ARG A 700 54.01 -7.50 25.75
CA ARG A 700 54.93 -7.03 24.70
C ARG A 700 55.73 -5.80 25.15
N THR A 701 55.13 -4.97 26.00
CA THR A 701 55.75 -3.77 26.54
C THR A 701 55.61 -3.75 28.06
N LEU A 702 56.74 -3.59 28.76
CA LEU A 702 56.77 -3.46 30.21
C LEU A 702 57.69 -2.31 30.61
N SER A 703 57.16 -1.34 31.34
CA SER A 703 57.93 -0.25 31.92
C SER A 703 57.75 -0.26 33.43
N ILE A 704 58.85 -0.38 34.17
CA ILE A 704 58.90 -0.23 35.62
C ILE A 704 59.93 0.85 35.93
N THR A 705 59.46 2.06 36.25
CA THR A 705 60.35 3.20 36.50
C THR A 705 60.12 3.81 37.87
N GLN A 706 61.18 4.35 38.47
CA GLN A 706 61.16 5.00 39.79
C GLN A 706 60.50 4.15 40.90
N SER A 707 60.59 2.83 40.80
CA SER A 707 59.98 1.88 41.72
C SER A 707 61.06 0.94 42.29
N PRO A 708 60.89 0.33 43.48
CA PRO A 708 61.94 -0.44 44.15
C PRO A 708 62.10 -1.86 43.55
N PHE A 709 62.12 -1.96 42.22
CA PHE A 709 62.37 -3.18 41.46
C PHE A 709 63.87 -3.50 41.44
N THR A 710 64.23 -4.74 41.79
CA THR A 710 65.63 -5.17 41.93
C THR A 710 65.95 -6.49 41.25
N ASP A 711 64.99 -7.42 41.19
CA ASP A 711 65.18 -8.77 40.67
C ASP A 711 64.45 -8.97 39.33
N PRO A 712 65.16 -8.85 38.18
CA PRO A 712 64.56 -9.11 36.87
C PRO A 712 64.32 -10.60 36.58
N SER A 713 64.73 -11.53 37.44
CA SER A 713 64.49 -12.97 37.21
C SER A 713 63.01 -13.36 37.23
N VAL A 714 62.17 -12.53 37.86
CA VAL A 714 60.71 -12.69 37.85
C VAL A 714 60.10 -12.51 36.46
N LEU A 715 60.81 -11.85 35.54
CA LEU A 715 60.35 -11.59 34.18
C LEU A 715 60.65 -12.74 33.20
N LYS A 716 61.38 -13.79 33.62
CA LYS A 716 61.89 -14.85 32.72
C LYS A 716 60.84 -15.56 31.86
N SER A 717 59.56 -15.55 32.27
CA SER A 717 58.44 -16.18 31.56
C SER A 717 57.85 -15.28 30.45
N LEU A 718 58.17 -13.99 30.42
CA LEU A 718 57.61 -13.01 29.48
C LEU A 718 58.24 -13.09 28.08
N ARG A 719 58.15 -14.25 27.45
CA ARG A 719 58.85 -14.57 26.19
C ARG A 719 58.46 -13.70 25.00
N ASN A 720 57.28 -13.06 25.07
CA ASN A 720 56.75 -12.18 24.03
C ASN A 720 57.18 -10.70 24.21
N LEU A 721 57.97 -10.39 25.24
CA LEU A 721 58.36 -9.04 25.58
C LEU A 721 59.33 -8.46 24.55
N ARG A 722 58.97 -7.32 23.98
CA ARG A 722 59.74 -6.57 22.97
C ARG A 722 60.36 -5.31 23.53
N VAL A 723 59.66 -4.62 24.44
CA VAL A 723 60.12 -3.37 25.05
C VAL A 723 60.16 -3.53 26.57
N LEU A 724 61.32 -3.28 27.16
CA LEU A 724 61.52 -3.34 28.61
C LEU A 724 62.23 -2.07 29.10
N ASP A 725 61.53 -1.26 29.89
CA ASP A 725 62.10 -0.11 30.58
C ASP A 725 62.19 -0.37 32.09
N LEU A 726 63.40 -0.37 32.63
CA LEU A 726 63.70 -0.52 34.05
C LEU A 726 64.43 0.72 34.60
N SER A 727 64.26 1.87 33.96
CA SER A 727 65.00 3.08 34.29
C SER A 727 64.69 3.58 35.70
N SER A 728 65.72 4.05 36.39
CA SER A 728 65.65 4.55 37.77
C SER A 728 65.10 3.50 38.75
N THR A 729 65.48 2.24 38.57
CA THR A 729 65.18 1.13 39.50
C THR A 729 66.45 0.66 40.22
N GLY A 730 66.29 -0.27 41.16
CA GLY A 730 67.38 -0.85 41.95
C GLY A 730 68.16 -1.96 41.27
N VAL A 731 67.86 -2.32 40.01
CA VAL A 731 68.46 -3.45 39.28
C VAL A 731 69.99 -3.31 39.18
N ASP A 732 70.70 -4.37 39.57
CA ASP A 732 72.16 -4.46 39.51
C ASP A 732 72.71 -5.73 38.81
N ASP A 733 71.83 -6.68 38.46
CA ASP A 733 72.13 -7.93 37.73
C ASP A 733 71.09 -8.20 36.63
N LEU A 734 71.54 -8.57 35.42
CA LEU A 734 70.69 -8.84 34.25
C LEU A 734 70.64 -10.33 33.88
N ARG A 735 71.35 -11.21 34.60
CA ARG A 735 71.39 -12.64 34.25
C ARG A 735 70.02 -13.32 34.33
N GLY A 736 69.12 -12.80 35.16
CA GLY A 736 67.77 -13.34 35.34
C GLY A 736 66.84 -13.18 34.13
N MET A 737 67.19 -12.33 33.16
CA MET A 737 66.35 -12.03 31.99
C MET A 737 66.87 -12.62 30.67
N SER A 738 67.87 -13.51 30.70
CA SER A 738 68.52 -14.05 29.47
C SER A 738 67.61 -14.80 28.50
N GLU A 739 66.41 -15.19 28.95
CA GLU A 739 65.40 -15.93 28.17
C GLU A 739 64.47 -15.01 27.34
N LEU A 740 64.55 -13.68 27.48
CA LEU A 740 63.71 -12.71 26.76
C LEU A 740 64.18 -12.49 25.32
N ASN A 741 64.18 -13.55 24.52
CA ASN A 741 64.82 -13.57 23.19
C ASN A 741 64.15 -12.64 22.15
N GLU A 742 62.89 -12.27 22.36
CA GLU A 742 62.13 -11.33 21.50
C GLU A 742 62.38 -9.86 21.84
N LEU A 743 63.24 -9.55 22.82
CA LEU A 743 63.46 -8.18 23.28
C LEU A 743 64.18 -7.33 22.21
N GLU A 744 63.55 -6.23 21.83
CA GLU A 744 64.01 -5.25 20.84
C GLU A 744 64.54 -3.97 21.49
N GLU A 745 63.95 -3.54 22.60
CA GLU A 745 64.32 -2.30 23.30
C GLU A 745 64.51 -2.54 24.79
N LEU A 746 65.66 -2.10 25.32
CA LEU A 746 66.01 -2.23 26.73
C LEU A 746 66.52 -0.90 27.29
N HIS A 747 65.79 -0.35 28.27
CA HIS A 747 66.17 0.88 28.97
C HIS A 747 66.54 0.58 30.41
N LEU A 748 67.76 0.96 30.80
CA LEU A 748 68.37 0.72 32.10
C LEU A 748 68.93 2.04 32.68
N ALA A 749 68.42 3.18 32.22
CA ALA A 749 68.98 4.48 32.58
C ALA A 749 68.86 4.73 34.09
N GLY A 750 69.94 5.12 34.76
CA GLY A 750 69.90 5.41 36.20
C GLY A 750 69.77 4.18 37.11
N THR A 751 70.02 2.97 36.60
CA THR A 751 70.09 1.72 37.41
C THR A 751 71.46 1.53 38.08
N ASN A 752 71.57 0.53 38.97
CA ASN A 752 72.80 0.21 39.70
C ASN A 752 73.75 -0.74 38.93
N ILE A 753 73.48 -0.97 37.64
CA ILE A 753 74.22 -1.94 36.83
C ILE A 753 75.70 -1.55 36.65
N LYS A 754 76.59 -2.53 36.81
CA LYS A 754 78.06 -2.36 36.66
C LYS A 754 78.64 -3.16 35.49
N VAL A 755 77.99 -4.28 35.14
CA VAL A 755 78.38 -5.18 34.06
C VAL A 755 77.14 -5.63 33.30
N LEU A 756 77.25 -5.77 31.99
CA LEU A 756 76.14 -6.13 31.10
C LEU A 756 76.04 -7.65 30.88
N ARG A 757 76.36 -8.45 31.91
CA ARG A 757 76.29 -9.92 31.80
C ARG A 757 74.83 -10.36 31.76
N GLY A 758 74.49 -11.26 30.84
CA GLY A 758 73.13 -11.67 30.56
C GLY A 758 72.57 -11.02 29.28
N LEU A 759 73.23 -10.00 28.73
CA LEU A 759 72.79 -9.36 27.47
C LEU A 759 73.27 -10.10 26.21
N GLU A 760 74.20 -11.06 26.34
CA GLU A 760 74.85 -11.74 25.21
C GLU A 760 73.86 -12.57 24.36
N SER A 761 72.69 -12.95 24.91
CA SER A 761 71.66 -13.74 24.23
C SER A 761 70.64 -12.93 23.45
N PHE A 762 70.56 -11.60 23.62
CA PHE A 762 69.51 -10.77 22.99
C PHE A 762 69.82 -10.45 21.52
N ARG A 763 69.60 -11.43 20.65
CA ARG A 763 69.89 -11.31 19.21
C ARG A 763 69.00 -10.31 18.47
N ASN A 764 67.84 -9.97 19.03
CA ASN A 764 66.89 -9.03 18.44
C ASN A 764 67.01 -7.60 19.00
N LEU A 765 67.93 -7.36 19.94
CA LEU A 765 68.04 -6.07 20.63
C LEU A 765 68.55 -4.97 19.69
N LYS A 766 67.71 -3.97 19.45
CA LYS A 766 67.96 -2.80 18.61
C LYS A 766 68.33 -1.57 19.42
N VAL A 767 67.66 -1.34 20.55
CA VAL A 767 67.85 -0.16 21.38
C VAL A 767 68.33 -0.55 22.76
N LEU A 768 69.45 0.04 23.20
CA LEU A 768 69.97 -0.11 24.55
C LEU A 768 70.29 1.24 25.18
N ASP A 769 69.62 1.58 26.28
CA ASP A 769 69.95 2.73 27.11
C ASP A 769 70.57 2.29 28.44
N ILE A 770 71.84 2.63 28.65
CA ILE A 770 72.58 2.39 29.89
C ILE A 770 73.11 3.71 30.47
N SER A 771 72.50 4.84 30.11
CA SER A 771 72.91 6.17 30.59
C SER A 771 72.78 6.29 32.10
N ASN A 772 73.61 7.12 32.72
CA ASN A 772 73.59 7.37 34.17
C ASN A 772 73.78 6.08 35.02
N THR A 773 74.52 5.10 34.51
CA THR A 773 74.85 3.84 35.24
C THR A 773 76.32 3.78 35.64
N ASN A 774 76.73 2.70 36.31
CA ASN A 774 78.13 2.45 36.69
C ASN A 774 78.86 1.45 35.77
N VAL A 775 78.36 1.21 34.56
CA VAL A 775 78.94 0.29 33.57
C VAL A 775 80.36 0.74 33.19
N ARG A 776 81.30 -0.22 33.15
CA ARG A 776 82.71 0.02 32.80
C ARG A 776 83.14 -0.53 31.44
N SER A 777 82.34 -1.42 30.84
CA SER A 777 82.71 -2.18 29.63
C SER A 777 81.49 -2.45 28.76
N LEU A 778 81.69 -2.40 27.44
CA LEU A 778 80.69 -2.77 26.42
C LEU A 778 80.91 -4.19 25.84
N LYS A 779 81.86 -4.97 26.39
CA LYS A 779 82.28 -6.27 25.82
C LYS A 779 81.10 -7.22 25.54
N GLN A 780 80.11 -7.26 26.42
CA GLN A 780 78.96 -8.16 26.33
C GLN A 780 77.96 -7.79 25.23
N VAL A 781 77.91 -6.52 24.83
CA VAL A 781 77.02 -6.03 23.77
C VAL A 781 77.78 -5.75 22.47
N GLN A 782 79.10 -5.92 22.48
CA GLN A 782 79.99 -5.63 21.35
C GLN A 782 79.71 -6.48 20.11
N SER A 783 79.20 -7.70 20.29
CA SER A 783 78.87 -8.66 19.22
C SER A 783 77.38 -8.68 18.86
N LEU A 784 76.55 -7.81 19.43
CA LEU A 784 75.13 -7.71 19.09
C LEU A 784 74.97 -6.96 17.76
N GLY A 785 74.98 -7.69 16.65
CA GLY A 785 74.90 -7.11 15.30
C GLY A 785 73.56 -6.46 14.95
N SER A 786 72.53 -6.67 15.78
CA SER A 786 71.20 -6.06 15.66
C SER A 786 71.09 -4.69 16.32
N LEU A 787 72.09 -4.26 17.10
CA LEU A 787 72.00 -3.02 17.86
C LEU A 787 72.08 -1.79 16.96
N GLU A 788 70.99 -1.06 16.86
CA GLU A 788 70.83 0.16 16.06
C GLU A 788 71.13 1.41 16.87
N LYS A 789 70.87 1.41 18.19
CA LYS A 789 71.06 2.58 19.06
C LYS A 789 71.59 2.19 20.43
N LEU A 790 72.65 2.89 20.86
CA LEU A 790 73.26 2.76 22.18
C LEU A 790 73.40 4.12 22.87
N THR A 791 72.67 4.32 23.97
CA THR A 791 72.81 5.50 24.84
C THR A 791 73.66 5.15 26.06
N CYS A 792 74.82 5.79 26.23
CA CYS A 792 75.76 5.44 27.31
C CYS A 792 76.53 6.63 27.93
N PHE A 793 75.95 7.84 27.90
CA PHE A 793 76.50 9.01 28.60
C PHE A 793 76.39 8.86 30.13
N ASN A 794 77.24 9.58 30.87
CA ASN A 794 77.32 9.49 32.34
C ASN A 794 77.50 8.05 32.85
N THR A 795 78.37 7.28 32.19
CA THR A 795 78.80 5.94 32.61
C THR A 795 80.27 5.95 33.06
N ARG A 796 80.82 4.80 33.47
CA ARG A 796 82.26 4.63 33.74
C ARG A 796 83.02 4.10 32.53
N ILE A 797 82.42 4.12 31.34
CA ILE A 797 83.04 3.72 30.08
C ILE A 797 83.94 4.87 29.60
N ASN A 798 85.18 4.56 29.21
CA ASN A 798 86.09 5.55 28.64
C ASN A 798 85.86 5.76 27.13
N ARG A 799 86.25 6.93 26.63
CA ARG A 799 86.10 7.31 25.22
C ARG A 799 86.72 6.31 24.24
N ARG A 800 87.87 5.71 24.58
CA ARG A 800 88.55 4.72 23.73
C ARG A 800 87.69 3.46 23.54
N THR A 801 87.00 2.99 24.58
CA THR A 801 86.07 1.85 24.49
C THR A 801 84.90 2.17 23.57
N VAL A 802 84.35 3.39 23.66
CA VAL A 802 83.25 3.85 22.80
C VAL A 802 83.70 3.97 21.34
N ASP A 803 84.85 4.58 21.08
CA ASP A 803 85.39 4.72 19.73
C ASP A 803 85.70 3.35 19.09
N ASN A 804 86.17 2.37 19.89
CA ASN A 804 86.34 0.99 19.42
C ASN A 804 85.01 0.31 19.11
N PHE A 805 83.97 0.53 19.93
CA PHE A 805 82.63 0.00 19.68
C PHE A 805 82.05 0.57 18.38
N ARG A 806 82.13 1.91 18.16
CA ARG A 806 81.69 2.57 16.92
C ARG A 806 82.37 2.00 15.68
N LYS A 807 83.67 1.70 15.76
CA LYS A 807 84.42 1.09 14.64
C LYS A 807 83.95 -0.32 14.31
N GLN A 808 83.55 -1.10 15.31
CA GLN A 808 83.10 -2.48 15.12
C GLN A 808 81.61 -2.57 14.76
N ASN A 809 80.81 -1.58 15.15
CA ASN A 809 79.38 -1.49 14.90
C ASN A 809 79.04 -0.17 14.19
N PRO A 810 79.43 0.02 12.90
CA PRO A 810 79.27 1.28 12.18
C PRO A 810 77.80 1.65 11.89
N GLY A 811 76.87 0.68 11.95
CA GLY A 811 75.44 0.90 11.80
C GLY A 811 74.71 1.30 13.09
N CYS A 812 75.41 1.35 14.22
CA CYS A 812 74.82 1.69 15.53
C CYS A 812 75.03 3.17 15.86
N GLU A 813 73.95 3.90 16.11
CA GLU A 813 73.99 5.26 16.65
C GLU A 813 74.41 5.24 18.12
N VAL A 814 75.56 5.83 18.45
CA VAL A 814 76.09 5.83 19.82
C VAL A 814 76.09 7.25 20.43
N LEU A 815 75.18 7.47 21.37
CA LEU A 815 75.07 8.70 22.16
C LEU A 815 75.96 8.61 23.41
N TYR A 816 77.08 9.33 23.35
CA TYR A 816 78.10 9.41 24.40
C TYR A 816 78.71 10.80 24.41
N TYR A 817 78.60 11.50 25.56
CA TYR A 817 79.20 12.81 25.80
C TYR A 817 79.74 12.92 27.23
#